data_AF-A0A316NDJ6-F1
#
_entry.id   AF-A0A316NDJ6-F1
#
_cell.length_a   1.000
_cell.length_b   1.000
_cell.length_c   1.000
_cell.angle_alpha   90.00
_cell.angle_beta   90.00
_cell.angle_gamma   90.00
#
_symmetry.space_group_name_H-M   'P 1'
#
loop_
_entity.id
_entity.type
_entity.pdbx_description
1 polymer ?
#
loop_
_entity_poly.entity_id
_entity_poly.type
_entity_poly.pdbx_seq_one_letter_code
_entity_poly.pdbx_strand_id
1 'polypeptide(L)'
;MRAVACAALLAASAACTDDTFDDMPDYTVSGKPVTLSVKLQLPEMEAKSRADLPVNDINRVQTLWVRTYSSVTKKATSDWTKLTPGTVVIEGTHDVTININTLSGYNYIVGVANVDNKAILKSNPGEEKTLAQLLENADTWDDFLDIAVVSPSTFNSMYAPSVPLPMAGCYVDIDPGDTHPTALSEWQEFNFTPHFIPVKKGVVEFQTGAIHLRRLVSQVTFNFIPGDKNFDLTVNSYTIYNAPKYSWVYERGTKDGMTTNFGDAATESTTAAYFAGPIQYTAQYISKDDKTGTSTFNYWQGESKHTGNATKYTDRDACSGNLFTSLTGSAWTPNNMASYVRVQCTIAYKGTIKVDGEGATDKGGNISVHRVGNADYIIHLGNIGGIASDFNCYRNTRYTYNVTVNGVNDIRVDAYRTDELYPGEEGIVSDMDQITVELDSHYNTYNVQLTESELKQPNFGFLLTTYYGGVQRNVDESNYTDYDSKFYDWVELRPTTGRYVLAEYKPKGYRNDNKTFLLADLVKGTHDNAWDNMQSQWKSESGWYTVFVKENTYETSGDETTGAADPTWRNYVNQNPRRCYIRVTRKISPDGNSVYARSKYGISQRSIQTYYSSHAEIATAIGMESFNETEGLNMRSSFTKGGTSGSNGRYNMALWLGIANGGNADWSTFIEQTEPLEVPGVGKDRAQGGPPIPERIITEDGSGNPYPMPRVVYKANESSYFNDPQKDSKYTIEYLNACMNRNRDNNGNGKIDPEELRWYLPAMGKYLRLLLGRESLTEPLMDFSAVNQLPYVYNQDWSTSDTEGSKIDNIYYTRYMFGTSDVYNGSIRVLWALEGMSTSTLNQVYDWGKCGYPWQVRCIRNLGTDLTTISGEEKVTAAYEVDTKTRTVEMKYYDPRSVRQVAYSGNGNEDNNMPIHSITDPYNMPYKKFEYYREDLTITNSYPNYYWNLYNLQTYINSNPCKQLDTPNKSGWRIPNQKEIAILKNYGSILTQGGVAWLSCTYSYYNLTNGIGGEYSNGNNVFLAMLNERGTQLSAGNIAAFGGRVRCVRDVP
;
A
#
# COMPACT_ATOMS: atom_id res chain seq x y z
N MET A 1 -5.16 70.87 77.68
CA MET A 1 -6.12 71.71 78.42
C MET A 1 -7.45 70.99 78.44
N ARG A 2 -7.99 70.70 79.64
CA ARG A 2 -9.39 70.39 80.05
C ARG A 2 -10.32 69.69 79.04
N ALA A 3 -10.78 68.45 79.25
CA ALA A 3 -11.73 67.96 80.27
C ALA A 3 -13.21 68.33 80.01
N VAL A 4 -14.04 67.27 79.85
CA VAL A 4 -15.41 67.06 80.41
C VAL A 4 -16.66 67.41 79.56
N ALA A 5 -17.37 66.32 79.20
CA ALA A 5 -18.84 66.02 79.31
C ALA A 5 -19.87 66.92 78.57
N CYS A 6 -21.08 66.50 78.18
CA CYS A 6 -21.88 65.27 78.30
C CYS A 6 -23.12 65.38 77.38
N ALA A 7 -23.68 64.23 76.99
CA ALA A 7 -25.09 63.96 76.63
C ALA A 7 -25.67 64.51 75.31
N ALA A 8 -26.60 63.88 74.60
CA ALA A 8 -27.03 62.49 74.32
C ALA A 8 -28.23 62.61 73.34
N LEU A 9 -28.47 61.57 72.53
CA LEU A 9 -29.61 61.35 71.59
C LEU A 9 -29.53 62.17 70.26
N LEU A 10 -29.67 61.63 69.05
CA LEU A 10 -30.25 60.37 68.56
C LEU A 10 -29.82 60.12 67.08
N ALA A 11 -29.62 58.83 66.75
CA ALA A 11 -29.80 58.18 65.44
C ALA A 11 -28.90 58.54 64.23
N ALA A 12 -27.91 57.66 63.95
CA ALA A 12 -27.85 56.80 62.75
C ALA A 12 -26.45 56.15 62.64
N SER A 13 -26.28 54.99 63.27
CA SER A 13 -25.13 54.11 63.08
C SER A 13 -25.44 53.09 61.98
N ALA A 14 -24.87 53.27 60.79
CA ALA A 14 -24.54 52.15 59.92
C ALA A 14 -23.21 51.58 60.42
N ALA A 15 -23.28 50.43 61.08
CA ALA A 15 -22.14 49.68 61.56
C ALA A 15 -21.41 49.02 60.37
N CYS A 16 -20.09 48.99 60.47
CA CYS A 16 -19.21 48.13 59.68
C CYS A 16 -19.73 46.68 59.73
N THR A 17 -19.99 46.10 58.56
CA THR A 17 -20.10 44.66 58.43
C THR A 17 -18.68 44.08 58.46
N ASP A 18 -18.47 43.10 59.34
CA ASP A 18 -17.36 42.16 59.24
C ASP A 18 -17.41 41.51 57.84
N ASP A 19 -16.39 41.75 57.02
CA ASP A 19 -16.14 40.93 55.83
C ASP A 19 -15.76 39.53 56.34
N THR A 20 -16.73 38.62 56.33
CA THR A 20 -16.57 37.22 56.72
C THR A 20 -15.55 36.54 55.83
N PHE A 21 -14.50 35.96 56.42
CA PHE A 21 -13.51 35.05 55.83
C PHE A 21 -14.11 33.72 55.28
N ASP A 22 -15.43 33.63 55.10
CA ASP A 22 -16.18 32.40 54.80
C ASP A 22 -16.06 31.90 53.34
N ASP A 23 -15.37 32.63 52.45
CA ASP A 23 -15.21 32.28 51.03
C ASP A 23 -13.78 31.82 50.64
N MET A 24 -12.86 31.70 51.61
CA MET A 24 -11.51 31.19 51.34
C MET A 24 -11.47 29.65 51.26
N PRO A 25 -10.73 29.06 50.30
CA PRO A 25 -10.57 27.61 50.21
C PRO A 25 -9.84 27.04 51.43
N ASP A 26 -10.43 26.01 52.06
CA ASP A 26 -9.86 25.28 53.20
C ASP A 26 -9.08 24.04 52.71
N TYR A 27 -7.76 24.10 52.86
CA TYR A 27 -6.81 23.05 52.47
C TYR A 27 -6.52 22.04 53.59
N THR A 28 -7.26 22.05 54.70
CA THR A 28 -7.01 21.19 55.87
C THR A 28 -8.04 20.07 56.02
N VAL A 29 -9.15 20.15 55.30
CA VAL A 29 -10.30 19.23 55.44
C VAL A 29 -10.42 18.30 54.24
N SER A 30 -10.44 16.99 54.49
CA SER A 30 -10.64 15.94 53.47
C SER A 30 -12.00 15.23 53.63
N GLY A 31 -12.53 14.70 52.54
CA GLY A 31 -13.75 13.87 52.51
C GLY A 31 -15.07 14.65 52.50
N LYS A 32 -15.07 15.96 52.24
CA LYS A 32 -16.30 16.77 52.11
C LYS A 32 -16.71 16.92 50.65
N PRO A 33 -18.01 16.87 50.30
CA PRO A 33 -18.48 17.09 48.93
C PRO A 33 -18.13 18.48 48.41
N VAL A 34 -17.60 18.53 47.19
CA VAL A 34 -17.21 19.75 46.47
C VAL A 34 -17.46 19.58 44.97
N THR A 35 -17.66 20.68 44.24
CA THR A 35 -17.64 20.67 42.77
C THR A 35 -16.34 21.27 42.30
N LEU A 36 -15.52 20.49 41.59
CA LEU A 36 -14.25 20.90 41.01
C LEU A 36 -14.44 21.24 39.53
N SER A 37 -13.91 22.39 39.10
CA SER A 37 -13.82 22.80 37.70
C SER A 37 -12.38 22.64 37.22
N VAL A 38 -12.17 21.90 36.13
CA VAL A 38 -10.85 21.66 35.51
C VAL A 38 -10.86 21.97 34.03
N LYS A 39 -9.75 22.52 33.53
CA LYS A 39 -9.49 22.72 32.10
C LYS A 39 -8.98 21.43 31.46
N LEU A 40 -9.19 21.27 30.17
CA LEU A 40 -8.68 20.15 29.35
C LEU A 40 -7.65 20.67 28.33
N GLN A 41 -6.52 19.97 28.20
CA GLN A 41 -5.51 20.24 27.17
C GLN A 41 -5.14 18.97 26.40
N LEU A 42 -5.06 19.11 25.07
CA LEU A 42 -4.53 18.09 24.16
C LEU A 42 -3.07 18.46 23.81
N PRO A 43 -2.06 17.80 24.41
CA PRO A 43 -0.68 17.94 23.97
C PRO A 43 -0.51 17.55 22.50
N GLU A 44 0.26 18.37 21.78
CA GLU A 44 0.76 18.01 20.46
C GLU A 44 1.53 16.68 20.54
N MET A 45 1.53 15.91 19.46
CA MET A 45 2.48 14.78 19.38
C MET A 45 3.89 15.35 19.28
N GLU A 46 4.76 15.02 20.23
CA GLU A 46 6.14 15.49 20.20
C GLU A 46 6.79 15.00 18.90
N ALA A 47 7.14 15.94 18.03
CA ALA A 47 7.65 15.65 16.71
C ALA A 47 9.15 15.33 16.77
N LYS A 48 9.53 14.07 16.58
CA LYS A 48 10.86 13.68 16.09
C LYS A 48 10.72 13.39 14.58
N SER A 49 10.38 14.45 13.84
CA SER A 49 10.08 14.57 12.39
C SER A 49 9.00 13.62 11.78
N ARG A 50 8.53 13.95 10.56
CA ARG A 50 7.12 14.16 10.11
C ARG A 50 6.13 12.96 10.03
N ALA A 51 4.83 13.28 9.90
CA ALA A 51 3.66 12.40 10.08
C ALA A 51 2.62 12.41 8.94
N ASP A 52 1.85 11.31 8.87
CA ASP A 52 1.02 10.88 7.73
C ASP A 52 -0.47 10.60 8.03
N LEU A 53 -1.02 11.19 9.10
CA LEU A 53 -2.48 11.42 9.22
C LEU A 53 -2.75 12.94 9.29
N PRO A 54 -3.88 13.45 8.75
CA PRO A 54 -4.25 14.84 8.91
C PRO A 54 -4.30 15.22 10.39
N VAL A 55 -3.77 16.40 10.73
CA VAL A 55 -3.70 16.92 12.10
C VAL A 55 -5.07 16.86 12.79
N ASN A 56 -6.14 17.18 12.06
CA ASN A 56 -7.51 17.13 12.59
C ASN A 56 -7.95 15.72 13.04
N ASP A 57 -7.48 14.66 12.38
CA ASP A 57 -7.84 13.28 12.72
C ASP A 57 -7.08 12.78 13.94
N ILE A 58 -5.80 13.14 14.02
CA ILE A 58 -4.92 12.81 15.14
C ILE A 58 -5.40 13.51 16.42
N ASN A 59 -5.93 14.73 16.33
CA ASN A 59 -6.37 15.54 17.46
C ASN A 59 -7.84 15.35 17.87
N ARG A 60 -8.59 14.53 17.14
CA ARG A 60 -10.03 14.42 17.34
C ARG A 60 -10.38 13.80 18.70
N VAL A 61 -11.16 14.52 19.51
CA VAL A 61 -11.84 13.99 20.70
C VAL A 61 -13.35 13.96 20.44
N GLN A 62 -13.93 12.76 20.45
CA GLN A 62 -15.37 12.57 20.26
C GLN A 62 -16.09 12.25 21.58
N THR A 63 -15.44 11.48 22.46
CA THR A 63 -15.97 11.12 23.77
C THR A 63 -14.92 11.38 24.84
N LEU A 64 -15.36 11.75 26.04
CA LEU A 64 -14.46 12.00 27.18
C LEU A 64 -15.04 11.41 28.46
N TRP A 65 -14.17 10.80 29.26
CA TRP A 65 -14.43 10.29 30.59
C TRP A 65 -13.47 10.94 31.58
N VAL A 66 -13.98 11.45 32.71
CA VAL A 66 -13.17 12.06 33.77
C VAL A 66 -13.60 11.53 35.13
N ARG A 67 -12.62 11.22 35.99
CA ARG A 67 -12.85 10.71 37.36
C ARG A 67 -11.75 11.14 38.33
N THR A 68 -12.08 11.12 39.62
CA THR A 68 -11.15 11.39 40.72
C THR A 68 -11.06 10.22 41.69
N TYR A 69 -9.85 9.94 42.19
CA TYR A 69 -9.57 8.87 43.15
C TYR A 69 -8.80 9.40 44.35
N SER A 70 -9.21 9.04 45.56
CA SER A 70 -8.46 9.42 46.76
C SER A 70 -7.09 8.78 46.75
N SER A 71 -6.03 9.58 46.89
CA SER A 71 -4.66 9.06 47.01
C SER A 71 -4.44 8.25 48.28
N VAL A 72 -5.30 8.44 49.30
CA VAL A 72 -5.26 7.81 50.61
C VAL A 72 -6.09 6.52 50.63
N THR A 73 -7.37 6.58 50.28
CA THR A 73 -8.26 5.39 50.35
C THR A 73 -8.24 4.55 49.08
N LYS A 74 -7.67 5.08 47.99
CA LYS A 74 -7.67 4.50 46.64
C LYS A 74 -9.07 4.29 46.04
N LYS A 75 -10.14 4.74 46.71
CA LYS A 75 -11.51 4.68 46.19
C LYS A 75 -11.80 5.90 45.34
N ALA A 76 -12.69 5.74 44.35
CA ALA A 76 -13.25 6.85 43.63
C ALA A 76 -13.92 7.86 44.58
N THR A 77 -13.65 9.14 44.36
CA THR A 77 -14.25 10.26 45.12
C THR A 77 -15.27 11.04 44.30
N SER A 78 -15.39 10.74 43.01
CA SER A 78 -16.44 11.23 42.12
C SER A 78 -17.15 10.07 41.44
N ASP A 79 -18.40 10.32 41.04
CA ASP A 79 -18.99 9.59 39.94
C ASP A 79 -18.18 9.85 38.66
N TRP A 80 -18.28 8.95 37.69
CA TRP A 80 -17.68 9.17 36.39
C TRP A 80 -18.51 10.19 35.60
N THR A 81 -17.84 11.14 34.96
CA THR A 81 -18.48 12.10 34.07
C THR A 81 -18.14 11.75 32.63
N LYS A 82 -19.14 11.26 31.87
CA LYS A 82 -19.03 11.03 30.42
C LYS A 82 -19.60 12.22 29.66
N LEU A 83 -18.79 12.79 28.76
CA LEU A 83 -19.25 13.81 27.83
C LEU A 83 -19.62 13.15 26.49
N THR A 84 -20.89 13.30 26.08
CA THR A 84 -21.44 12.83 24.80
C THR A 84 -20.99 13.76 23.66
N PRO A 85 -20.76 13.28 22.41
CA PRO A 85 -20.09 14.04 21.36
C PRO A 85 -20.76 15.38 21.01
N GLY A 86 -19.96 16.44 20.82
CA GLY A 86 -20.47 17.75 20.42
C GLY A 86 -19.47 18.91 20.35
N THR A 87 -18.20 18.71 20.68
CA THR A 87 -17.15 19.74 20.50
C THR A 87 -15.99 19.07 19.78
N VAL A 88 -15.82 19.37 18.50
CA VAL A 88 -14.59 19.05 17.78
C VAL A 88 -13.51 19.94 18.38
N VAL A 89 -12.80 19.43 19.38
CA VAL A 89 -11.62 20.10 19.93
C VAL A 89 -10.47 19.73 18.98
N ILE A 90 -10.09 20.66 18.11
CA ILE A 90 -8.85 20.56 17.33
C ILE A 90 -7.74 21.16 18.21
N GLU A 91 -6.51 20.74 17.99
CA GLU A 91 -5.29 21.35 18.56
C GLU A 91 -5.43 22.88 18.53
N GLY A 92 -5.34 23.53 19.69
CA GLY A 92 -5.55 24.98 19.83
C GLY A 92 -6.89 25.43 20.42
N THR A 93 -7.87 24.54 20.61
CA THR A 93 -9.07 24.86 21.42
C THR A 93 -8.78 24.60 22.90
N HIS A 94 -8.39 25.66 23.62
CA HIS A 94 -7.88 25.62 25.00
C HIS A 94 -8.96 25.81 26.09
N ASP A 95 -10.24 25.94 25.72
CA ASP A 95 -11.31 26.46 26.60
C ASP A 95 -12.37 25.43 27.01
N VAL A 96 -12.08 24.12 26.97
CA VAL A 96 -13.02 23.11 27.50
C VAL A 96 -12.85 23.01 29.02
N THR A 97 -13.87 23.47 29.74
CA THR A 97 -13.95 23.39 31.21
C THR A 97 -14.97 22.33 31.63
N ILE A 98 -14.59 21.49 32.59
CA ILE A 98 -15.38 20.35 33.05
C ILE A 98 -15.64 20.47 34.54
N ASN A 99 -16.91 20.42 34.93
CA ASN A 99 -17.32 20.38 36.34
C ASN A 99 -17.50 18.94 36.82
N ILE A 100 -16.85 18.59 37.92
CA ILE A 100 -16.82 17.24 38.51
C ILE A 100 -17.29 17.34 39.96
N ASN A 101 -18.32 16.59 40.33
CA ASN A 101 -18.70 16.45 41.73
C ASN A 101 -17.80 15.42 42.41
N THR A 102 -17.03 15.85 43.42
CA THR A 102 -15.99 15.03 44.07
C THR A 102 -15.90 15.29 45.58
N LEU A 103 -14.90 14.72 46.27
CA LEU A 103 -14.60 14.94 47.67
C LEU A 103 -13.27 15.70 47.85
N SER A 104 -13.22 16.60 48.84
CA SER A 104 -12.02 17.34 49.21
C SER A 104 -10.88 16.43 49.69
N GLY A 105 -9.64 16.90 49.63
CA GLY A 105 -8.42 16.18 50.01
C GLY A 105 -7.51 15.84 48.83
N TYR A 106 -6.45 15.06 49.08
CA TYR A 106 -5.49 14.64 48.05
C TYR A 106 -6.09 13.57 47.11
N ASN A 107 -6.28 13.93 45.85
CA ASN A 107 -6.88 13.09 44.83
C ASN A 107 -6.00 12.97 43.57
N TYR A 108 -6.00 11.81 42.92
CA TYR A 108 -5.62 11.69 41.52
C TYR A 108 -6.78 12.16 40.65
N ILE A 109 -6.50 13.05 39.69
CA ILE A 109 -7.49 13.60 38.76
C ILE A 109 -7.10 13.12 37.37
N VAL A 110 -7.94 12.29 36.74
CA VAL A 110 -7.60 11.60 35.49
C VAL A 110 -8.68 11.78 34.42
N GLY A 111 -8.24 11.81 33.17
CA GLY A 111 -9.11 11.88 31.99
C GLY A 111 -8.74 10.84 30.94
N VAL A 112 -9.74 10.31 30.25
CA VAL A 112 -9.60 9.35 29.14
C VAL A 112 -10.53 9.76 28.00
N ALA A 113 -9.99 9.94 26.80
CA ALA A 113 -10.74 10.31 25.61
C ALA A 113 -10.90 9.15 24.62
N ASN A 114 -11.93 9.26 23.79
CA ASN A 114 -12.29 8.30 22.74
C ASN A 114 -12.50 6.88 23.31
N VAL A 115 -13.36 6.80 24.32
CA VAL A 115 -13.61 5.59 25.13
C VAL A 115 -14.40 4.49 24.40
N ASP A 116 -14.75 4.71 23.14
CA ASP A 116 -15.35 3.68 22.27
C ASP A 116 -14.29 2.72 21.68
N ASN A 117 -13.01 3.03 21.85
CA ASN A 117 -11.90 2.13 21.52
C ASN A 117 -11.93 0.86 22.36
N LYS A 118 -11.33 -0.22 21.84
CA LYS A 118 -11.26 -1.51 22.54
C LYS A 118 -10.19 -1.52 23.62
N ALA A 119 -10.47 -2.23 24.71
CA ALA A 119 -9.58 -2.38 25.86
C ALA A 119 -9.75 -3.75 26.53
N ILE A 120 -8.80 -4.08 27.42
CA ILE A 120 -8.74 -5.31 28.20
C ILE A 120 -8.33 -5.00 29.65
N LEU A 121 -8.53 -5.98 30.53
CA LEU A 121 -8.01 -5.98 31.91
C LEU A 121 -6.80 -6.90 31.99
N LYS A 122 -5.76 -6.51 32.75
CA LYS A 122 -4.62 -7.40 33.04
C LYS A 122 -5.07 -8.60 33.87
N SER A 123 -6.01 -8.41 34.79
CA SER A 123 -6.59 -9.48 35.63
C SER A 123 -7.41 -10.50 34.84
N ASN A 124 -7.90 -10.15 33.65
CA ASN A 124 -8.62 -11.04 32.75
C ASN A 124 -8.16 -10.85 31.29
N PRO A 125 -6.93 -11.28 30.97
CA PRO A 125 -6.35 -11.05 29.65
C PRO A 125 -7.09 -11.87 28.59
N GLY A 126 -7.45 -11.25 27.48
CA GLY A 126 -8.08 -11.91 26.32
C GLY A 126 -9.59 -11.65 26.13
N GLU A 127 -10.27 -11.01 27.08
CA GLU A 127 -11.66 -10.55 26.89
C GLU A 127 -11.69 -9.07 26.47
N GLU A 128 -11.79 -8.79 25.18
CA GLU A 128 -11.91 -7.43 24.66
C GLU A 128 -13.29 -6.83 24.98
N LYS A 129 -13.30 -5.65 25.60
CA LYS A 129 -14.48 -4.81 25.84
C LYS A 129 -14.27 -3.42 25.29
N THR A 130 -15.32 -2.61 25.25
CA THR A 130 -15.12 -1.16 25.03
C THR A 130 -14.41 -0.56 26.24
N LEU A 131 -13.54 0.42 26.01
CA LEU A 131 -12.84 1.12 27.09
C LEU A 131 -13.83 1.78 28.05
N ALA A 132 -14.95 2.30 27.55
CA ALA A 132 -16.05 2.83 28.35
C ALA A 132 -16.55 1.81 29.39
N GLN A 133 -16.85 0.57 28.98
CA GLN A 133 -17.34 -0.47 29.88
C GLN A 133 -16.34 -0.80 31.00
N LEU A 134 -15.05 -0.80 30.71
CA LEU A 134 -14.02 -1.07 31.73
C LEU A 134 -13.89 0.12 32.70
N LEU A 135 -13.89 1.34 32.19
CA LEU A 135 -13.81 2.56 32.99
C LEU A 135 -15.03 2.76 33.90
N GLU A 136 -16.22 2.38 33.45
CA GLU A 136 -17.47 2.43 34.23
C GLU A 136 -17.41 1.53 35.48
N ASN A 137 -16.61 0.45 35.44
CA ASN A 137 -16.44 -0.49 36.55
C ASN A 137 -15.18 -0.22 37.39
N ALA A 138 -14.39 0.81 37.07
CA ALA A 138 -13.12 1.11 37.73
C ALA A 138 -13.31 1.93 39.01
N ASP A 139 -13.91 1.34 40.06
CA ASP A 139 -14.28 2.04 41.29
C ASP A 139 -13.10 2.29 42.25
N THR A 140 -11.97 1.62 42.02
CA THR A 140 -10.72 1.87 42.73
C THR A 140 -9.60 2.31 41.78
N TRP A 141 -8.57 2.92 42.35
CA TRP A 141 -7.35 3.29 41.63
C TRP A 141 -6.67 2.07 40.99
N ASP A 142 -6.67 0.94 41.70
CA ASP A 142 -6.08 -0.31 41.19
C ASP A 142 -6.89 -0.88 40.02
N ASP A 143 -8.23 -0.80 40.07
CA ASP A 143 -9.08 -1.21 38.94
C ASP A 143 -8.80 -0.35 37.69
N PHE A 144 -8.61 0.96 37.87
CA PHE A 144 -8.23 1.86 36.77
C PHE A 144 -6.85 1.52 36.20
N LEU A 145 -5.88 1.24 37.08
CA LEU A 145 -4.54 0.85 36.70
C LEU A 145 -4.47 -0.54 36.04
N ASP A 146 -5.49 -1.39 36.19
CA ASP A 146 -5.56 -2.72 35.57
C ASP A 146 -5.89 -2.67 34.05
N ILE A 147 -6.35 -1.52 33.55
CA ILE A 147 -6.87 -1.36 32.18
C ILE A 147 -5.74 -1.09 31.17
N ALA A 148 -5.79 -1.81 30.03
CA ALA A 148 -4.95 -1.57 28.86
C ALA A 148 -5.80 -1.46 27.59
N VAL A 149 -5.36 -0.63 26.65
CA VAL A 149 -6.03 -0.40 25.36
C VAL A 149 -5.41 -1.28 24.29
N VAL A 150 -6.27 -1.82 23.41
CA VAL A 150 -5.83 -2.57 22.24
C VAL A 150 -5.08 -1.63 21.31
N SER A 151 -3.81 -1.94 21.05
CA SER A 151 -2.90 -1.14 20.23
C SER A 151 -2.91 -1.62 18.78
N PRO A 152 -2.45 -0.78 17.83
CA PRO A 152 -2.21 -1.22 16.45
C PRO A 152 -1.27 -2.43 16.42
N SER A 153 -1.79 -3.59 16.02
CA SER A 153 -1.07 -4.86 16.06
C SER A 153 -1.52 -5.84 14.97
N THR A 154 -2.24 -5.33 13.96
CA THR A 154 -2.72 -6.08 12.80
C THR A 154 -2.34 -5.32 11.52
N PHE A 155 -2.31 -6.01 10.38
CA PHE A 155 -1.91 -5.42 9.10
C PHE A 155 -2.65 -4.10 8.78
N ASN A 156 -3.97 -4.05 8.96
CA ASN A 156 -4.72 -2.83 8.68
C ASN A 156 -4.48 -1.74 9.74
N SER A 157 -4.47 -2.11 11.03
CA SER A 157 -4.36 -1.12 12.12
C SER A 157 -2.99 -0.48 12.23
N MET A 158 -1.93 -1.22 11.91
CA MET A 158 -0.55 -0.70 11.91
C MET A 158 -0.26 0.19 10.69
N TYR A 159 -0.90 -0.07 9.55
CA TYR A 159 -0.86 0.84 8.41
C TYR A 159 -1.60 2.15 8.72
N ALA A 160 -2.84 2.03 9.20
CA ALA A 160 -3.65 3.16 9.61
C ALA A 160 -4.55 2.78 10.80
N PRO A 161 -4.33 3.38 11.99
CA PRO A 161 -5.16 3.09 13.15
C PRO A 161 -6.58 3.62 12.95
N SER A 162 -7.54 3.01 13.64
CA SER A 162 -8.91 3.55 13.67
C SER A 162 -8.93 4.91 14.38
N VAL A 163 -9.56 5.89 13.75
CA VAL A 163 -9.78 7.22 14.33
C VAL A 163 -11.22 7.35 14.83
N PRO A 164 -11.46 8.08 15.95
CA PRO A 164 -10.49 8.86 16.72
C PRO A 164 -9.61 8.01 17.68
N LEU A 165 -8.37 8.45 17.90
CA LEU A 165 -7.35 7.72 18.68
C LEU A 165 -7.61 7.78 20.19
N PRO A 166 -7.43 6.69 20.96
CA PRO A 166 -7.57 6.72 22.42
C PRO A 166 -6.45 7.57 23.06
N MET A 167 -6.82 8.34 24.09
CA MET A 167 -5.90 9.21 24.82
C MET A 167 -6.18 9.10 26.32
N ALA A 168 -5.15 9.27 27.15
CA ALA A 168 -5.30 9.31 28.60
C ALA A 168 -4.30 10.28 29.23
N GLY A 169 -4.63 10.76 30.43
CA GLY A 169 -3.84 11.79 31.09
C GLY A 169 -4.23 12.05 32.53
N CYS A 170 -3.50 12.97 33.12
CA CYS A 170 -3.69 13.43 34.49
C CYS A 170 -3.75 14.96 34.54
N TYR A 171 -4.25 15.48 35.65
CA TYR A 171 -4.11 16.89 35.96
C TYR A 171 -2.67 17.23 36.34
N VAL A 172 -2.13 18.27 35.72
CA VAL A 172 -0.79 18.81 35.98
C VAL A 172 -0.92 20.31 36.15
N ASP A 173 -0.08 20.92 36.98
CA ASP A 173 0.02 22.37 37.18
C ASP A 173 0.68 23.08 35.99
N ILE A 174 0.24 22.76 34.77
CA ILE A 174 0.65 23.38 33.50
C ILE A 174 -0.63 23.89 32.82
N ASP A 175 -0.70 25.18 32.48
CA ASP A 175 -1.90 25.73 31.88
C ASP A 175 -2.01 25.38 30.37
N PRO A 176 -3.24 25.40 29.81
CA PRO A 176 -3.46 25.25 28.38
C PRO A 176 -2.60 26.19 27.53
N GLY A 177 -1.77 25.62 26.66
CA GLY A 177 -0.86 26.35 25.77
C GLY A 177 0.58 26.48 26.27
N ASP A 178 0.86 26.11 27.53
CA ASP A 178 2.21 26.13 28.09
C ASP A 178 3.08 24.95 27.61
N THR A 179 4.39 25.08 27.82
CA THR A 179 5.38 24.08 27.37
C THR A 179 5.32 22.81 28.21
N HIS A 180 5.11 21.68 27.55
CA HIS A 180 5.15 20.35 28.16
C HIS A 180 6.58 19.90 28.50
N PRO A 181 6.77 19.06 29.54
CA PRO A 181 8.07 18.48 29.84
C PRO A 181 8.51 17.53 28.72
N THR A 182 9.82 17.54 28.44
CA THR A 182 10.45 16.69 27.42
C THR A 182 10.98 15.37 27.97
N ALA A 183 11.24 15.28 29.28
CA ALA A 183 11.72 14.04 29.89
C ALA A 183 10.54 13.15 30.28
N LEU A 184 10.60 11.88 29.86
CA LEU A 184 9.57 10.89 30.20
C LEU A 184 9.42 10.67 31.72
N SER A 185 10.53 10.75 32.46
CA SER A 185 10.51 10.58 33.92
C SER A 185 9.60 11.59 34.61
N GLU A 186 9.47 12.81 34.05
CA GLU A 186 8.58 13.84 34.58
C GLU A 186 7.11 13.48 34.36
N TRP A 187 6.74 13.01 33.16
CA TRP A 187 5.39 12.52 32.89
C TRP A 187 5.00 11.34 33.79
N GLN A 188 5.93 10.40 34.01
CA GLN A 188 5.72 9.28 34.91
C GLN A 188 5.58 9.71 36.37
N GLU A 189 6.16 10.83 36.77
CA GLU A 189 5.99 11.41 38.11
C GLU A 189 4.65 12.15 38.23
N PHE A 190 4.29 12.97 37.23
CA PHE A 190 3.02 13.70 37.21
C PHE A 190 1.81 12.77 37.27
N ASN A 191 1.83 11.66 36.53
CA ASN A 191 0.76 10.66 36.58
C ASN A 191 0.50 10.11 37.99
N PHE A 192 1.48 10.13 38.90
CA PHE A 192 1.31 9.60 40.25
C PHE A 192 1.38 10.67 41.34
N THR A 193 1.28 11.95 40.94
CA THR A 193 1.26 13.09 41.87
C THR A 193 -0.20 13.47 42.21
N PRO A 194 -0.64 13.33 43.48
CA PRO A 194 -1.99 13.70 43.88
C PRO A 194 -2.10 15.20 44.19
N HIS A 195 -3.27 15.76 43.89
CA HIS A 195 -3.55 17.19 44.08
C HIS A 195 -4.57 17.41 45.19
N PHE A 196 -4.34 18.42 46.03
CA PHE A 196 -5.25 18.72 47.14
C PHE A 196 -6.44 19.55 46.63
N ILE A 197 -7.64 18.98 46.69
CA ILE A 197 -8.89 19.68 46.39
C ILE A 197 -9.40 20.33 47.69
N PRO A 198 -9.41 21.67 47.82
CA PRO A 198 -9.88 22.34 49.03
C PRO A 198 -11.42 22.32 49.15
N VAL A 199 -11.91 22.55 50.38
CA VAL A 199 -13.32 22.88 50.58
C VAL A 199 -13.53 24.37 50.33
N LYS A 200 -14.44 24.73 49.42
CA LYS A 200 -14.83 26.12 49.15
C LYS A 200 -16.33 26.20 48.94
N LYS A 201 -16.93 27.32 49.32
CA LYS A 201 -18.33 27.62 48.97
C LYS A 201 -18.44 27.90 47.46
N GLY A 202 -19.24 27.10 46.76
CA GLY A 202 -19.36 27.18 45.29
C GLY A 202 -18.42 26.23 44.55
N VAL A 203 -18.02 26.60 43.33
CA VAL A 203 -17.12 25.79 42.49
C VAL A 203 -15.66 26.04 42.90
N VAL A 204 -14.91 24.96 43.07
CA VAL A 204 -13.45 24.98 43.26
C VAL A 204 -12.80 25.09 41.89
N GLU A 205 -11.93 26.08 41.73
CA GLU A 205 -11.09 26.27 40.54
C GLU A 205 -9.64 26.31 41.01
N PHE A 206 -8.77 25.56 40.35
CA PHE A 206 -7.34 25.68 40.57
C PHE A 206 -6.81 26.96 39.90
N GLN A 207 -5.77 27.56 40.48
CA GLN A 207 -5.19 28.80 39.95
C GLN A 207 -4.46 28.59 38.62
N THR A 208 -3.90 27.39 38.44
CA THR A 208 -3.13 26.96 37.28
C THR A 208 -3.57 25.54 36.90
N GLY A 209 -3.13 25.04 35.75
CA GLY A 209 -3.20 23.61 35.43
C GLY A 209 -4.40 23.14 34.61
N ALA A 210 -4.24 21.96 34.01
CA ALA A 210 -5.24 21.28 33.19
C ALA A 210 -5.06 19.75 33.23
N ILE A 211 -6.06 19.01 32.73
CA ILE A 211 -5.88 17.58 32.39
C ILE A 211 -5.18 17.50 31.02
N HIS A 212 -3.99 16.90 30.95
CA HIS A 212 -3.20 16.75 29.72
C HIS A 212 -3.35 15.35 29.13
N LEU A 213 -4.09 15.22 28.02
CA LEU A 213 -4.36 13.92 27.39
C LEU A 213 -3.31 13.52 26.35
N ARG A 214 -2.56 12.44 26.60
CA ARG A 214 -1.56 11.92 25.67
C ARG A 214 -2.11 10.72 24.90
N ARG A 215 -1.85 10.65 23.59
CA ARG A 215 -2.22 9.50 22.76
C ARG A 215 -1.50 8.25 23.23
N LEU A 216 -2.17 7.10 23.13
CA LEU A 216 -1.62 5.80 23.55
C LEU A 216 -0.79 5.09 22.47
N VAL A 217 -0.59 5.73 21.32
CA VAL A 217 0.13 5.22 20.15
C VAL A 217 1.29 6.14 19.76
N SER A 218 2.17 5.62 18.91
CA SER A 218 3.26 6.33 18.26
C SER A 218 3.16 6.16 16.74
N GLN A 219 3.75 7.10 16.00
CA GLN A 219 3.96 6.96 14.56
C GLN A 219 5.46 6.85 14.30
N VAL A 220 5.86 5.86 13.50
CA VAL A 220 7.26 5.57 13.20
C VAL A 220 7.48 5.67 11.70
N THR A 221 8.38 6.57 11.29
CA THR A 221 8.74 6.84 9.89
C THR A 221 10.18 6.42 9.62
N PHE A 222 10.42 5.76 8.50
CA PHE A 222 11.75 5.40 8.00
C PHE A 222 11.98 6.04 6.64
N ASN A 223 13.13 6.71 6.50
CA ASN A 223 13.64 7.25 5.25
C ASN A 223 14.92 6.49 4.89
N PHE A 224 14.89 5.74 3.79
CA PHE A 224 16.04 5.07 3.22
C PHE A 224 16.62 5.93 2.10
N ILE A 225 17.81 6.48 2.36
CA ILE A 225 18.46 7.50 1.55
C ILE A 225 19.66 6.84 0.82
N PRO A 226 19.75 6.94 -0.52
CA PRO A 226 20.95 6.50 -1.23
C PRO A 226 22.13 7.43 -0.87
N GLY A 227 23.20 6.85 -0.31
CA GLY A 227 24.43 7.57 0.06
C GLY A 227 25.32 7.92 -1.13
N ASP A 228 25.13 7.26 -2.28
CA ASP A 228 25.85 7.51 -3.53
C ASP A 228 24.87 7.46 -4.72
N LYS A 229 25.15 8.25 -5.76
CA LYS A 229 24.41 8.27 -7.03
C LYS A 229 24.76 7.11 -7.97
N ASN A 230 25.86 6.39 -7.68
CA ASN A 230 26.41 5.30 -8.47
C ASN A 230 25.59 4.01 -8.42
N PHE A 231 24.58 3.91 -7.57
CA PHE A 231 23.62 2.81 -7.56
C PHE A 231 22.20 3.33 -7.40
N ASP A 232 21.24 2.48 -7.76
CA ASP A 232 19.83 2.69 -7.44
C ASP A 232 19.47 1.87 -6.21
N LEU A 233 18.88 2.54 -5.22
CA LEU A 233 18.31 1.93 -4.02
C LEU A 233 16.81 1.73 -4.22
N THR A 234 16.37 0.50 -4.00
CA THR A 234 14.94 0.14 -3.97
C THR A 234 14.65 -0.58 -2.67
N VAL A 235 13.81 -0.01 -1.82
CA VAL A 235 13.26 -0.74 -0.68
C VAL A 235 12.14 -1.63 -1.20
N ASN A 236 12.30 -2.94 -1.09
CA ASN A 236 11.36 -3.92 -1.64
C ASN A 236 10.22 -4.21 -0.65
N SER A 237 10.53 -4.30 0.64
CA SER A 237 9.57 -4.56 1.71
C SER A 237 10.12 -4.15 3.06
N TYR A 238 9.23 -3.99 4.03
CA TYR A 238 9.57 -3.90 5.45
C TYR A 238 8.66 -4.81 6.26
N THR A 239 9.20 -5.40 7.32
CA THR A 239 8.45 -6.28 8.24
C THR A 239 8.61 -5.76 9.65
N ILE A 240 7.50 -5.57 10.35
CA ILE A 240 7.49 -5.07 11.73
C ILE A 240 7.41 -6.27 12.66
N TYR A 241 8.29 -6.29 13.65
CA TYR A 241 8.38 -7.33 14.66
C TYR A 241 8.10 -6.75 16.04
N ASN A 242 7.47 -7.58 16.89
CA ASN A 242 7.25 -7.31 18.31
C ASN A 242 6.49 -5.99 18.57
N ALA A 243 5.54 -5.62 17.71
CA ALA A 243 4.62 -4.53 18.02
C ALA A 243 3.71 -4.94 19.19
N PRO A 244 3.59 -4.15 20.27
CA PRO A 244 2.74 -4.51 21.40
C PRO A 244 1.26 -4.57 21.01
N LYS A 245 0.55 -5.62 21.42
CA LYS A 245 -0.91 -5.74 21.24
C LYS A 245 -1.69 -4.82 22.16
N TYR A 246 -1.08 -4.42 23.28
CA TYR A 246 -1.74 -3.63 24.31
C TYR A 246 -0.80 -2.57 24.88
N SER A 247 -1.37 -1.43 25.24
CA SER A 247 -0.68 -0.33 25.91
C SER A 247 -1.47 0.03 27.15
N TRP A 248 -0.80 0.21 28.30
CA TRP A 248 -1.48 0.65 29.53
C TRP A 248 -2.25 1.94 29.25
N VAL A 249 -3.52 2.03 29.71
CA VAL A 249 -4.28 3.29 29.63
C VAL A 249 -3.46 4.39 30.31
N TYR A 250 -2.96 4.10 31.51
CA TYR A 250 -2.19 5.04 32.31
C TYR A 250 -0.69 4.73 32.31
N GLU A 251 0.10 5.69 31.85
CA GLU A 251 1.56 5.56 31.71
C GLU A 251 2.25 5.52 33.07
N ARG A 252 3.14 4.54 33.24
CA ARG A 252 3.84 4.26 34.49
C ARG A 252 5.26 3.74 34.23
N GLY A 253 6.12 3.87 35.23
CA GLY A 253 7.48 3.31 35.26
C GLY A 253 7.56 2.00 36.08
N THR A 254 8.78 1.62 36.49
CA THR A 254 9.05 0.41 37.29
C THR A 254 8.90 0.59 38.81
N LYS A 255 8.43 1.75 39.28
CA LYS A 255 8.24 2.03 40.70
C LYS A 255 7.13 1.13 41.29
N ASP A 256 7.26 0.81 42.58
CA ASP A 256 6.24 0.12 43.38
C ASP A 256 5.77 -1.24 42.82
N GLY A 257 6.64 -1.98 42.14
CA GLY A 257 6.34 -3.32 41.60
C GLY A 257 5.48 -3.31 40.33
N MET A 258 5.26 -2.14 39.72
CA MET A 258 4.56 -2.01 38.45
C MET A 258 5.47 -2.40 37.27
N THR A 259 4.87 -2.97 36.23
CA THR A 259 5.56 -3.20 34.95
C THR A 259 5.41 -1.99 34.04
N THR A 260 6.46 -1.70 33.28
CA THR A 260 6.53 -0.50 32.45
C THR A 260 5.74 -0.69 31.15
N ASN A 261 5.71 -1.91 30.62
CA ASN A 261 4.88 -2.32 29.49
C ASN A 261 3.82 -3.34 29.94
N PHE A 262 2.75 -3.47 29.16
CA PHE A 262 1.78 -4.54 29.34
C PHE A 262 2.40 -5.91 29.02
N GLY A 263 3.25 -5.95 28.00
CA GLY A 263 3.94 -7.15 27.53
C GLY A 263 5.06 -7.67 28.44
N ASP A 264 5.46 -6.93 29.48
CA ASP A 264 6.48 -7.38 30.45
C ASP A 264 6.03 -8.62 31.24
N ALA A 265 4.73 -8.93 31.24
CA ALA A 265 4.18 -10.15 31.81
C ALA A 265 4.43 -11.40 30.94
N ALA A 266 4.96 -11.24 29.73
CA ALA A 266 5.25 -12.36 28.84
C ALA A 266 6.38 -13.24 29.38
N THR A 267 6.24 -14.54 29.12
CA THR A 267 7.33 -15.51 29.14
C THR A 267 7.73 -15.81 27.70
N GLU A 268 8.87 -16.46 27.49
CA GLU A 268 9.30 -16.91 26.15
C GLU A 268 8.19 -17.68 25.40
N SER A 269 7.45 -18.53 26.11
CA SER A 269 6.35 -19.34 25.54
C SER A 269 5.02 -18.59 25.33
N THR A 270 4.86 -17.39 25.89
CA THR A 270 3.58 -16.66 25.88
C THR A 270 3.64 -15.34 25.12
N THR A 271 4.77 -15.03 24.46
CA THR A 271 5.00 -13.78 23.70
C THR A 271 3.88 -13.45 22.71
N ALA A 272 3.36 -14.44 21.99
CA ALA A 272 2.29 -14.25 21.01
C ALA A 272 0.97 -13.71 21.60
N ALA A 273 0.74 -13.83 22.91
CA ALA A 273 -0.42 -13.23 23.56
C ALA A 273 -0.27 -11.71 23.76
N TYR A 274 0.98 -11.20 23.78
CA TYR A 274 1.30 -9.81 24.14
C TYR A 274 1.83 -8.99 22.96
N PHE A 275 2.45 -9.65 21.98
CA PHE A 275 3.09 -9.00 20.85
C PHE A 275 2.53 -9.55 19.53
N ALA A 276 2.47 -8.68 18.52
CA ALA A 276 2.13 -9.08 17.16
C ALA A 276 3.19 -10.03 16.60
N GLY A 277 2.75 -11.02 15.82
CA GLY A 277 3.65 -11.74 14.93
C GLY A 277 4.20 -10.82 13.84
N PRO A 278 5.15 -11.28 13.03
CA PRO A 278 5.74 -10.48 11.96
C PRO A 278 4.67 -10.00 10.97
N ILE A 279 4.62 -8.69 10.72
CA ILE A 279 3.69 -8.09 9.74
C ILE A 279 4.50 -7.45 8.63
N GLN A 280 4.39 -8.00 7.42
CA GLN A 280 5.13 -7.53 6.26
C GLN A 280 4.28 -6.62 5.37
N TYR A 281 4.90 -5.53 4.92
CA TYR A 281 4.41 -4.64 3.89
C TYR A 281 5.42 -4.60 2.74
N THR A 282 4.94 -4.66 1.51
CA THR A 282 5.79 -4.74 0.32
C THR A 282 5.82 -3.43 -0.44
N ALA A 283 6.48 -3.39 -1.59
CA ALA A 283 6.79 -2.18 -2.37
C ALA A 283 5.62 -1.20 -2.55
N GLN A 284 4.38 -1.70 -2.65
CA GLN A 284 3.20 -0.84 -2.74
C GLN A 284 3.07 0.12 -1.54
N TYR A 285 3.53 -0.25 -0.34
CA TYR A 285 3.47 0.57 0.88
C TYR A 285 4.63 1.54 1.07
N ILE A 286 5.50 1.66 0.07
CA ILE A 286 6.71 2.47 0.15
C ILE A 286 6.61 3.58 -0.89
N SER A 287 6.70 4.82 -0.44
CA SER A 287 6.80 5.98 -1.33
C SER A 287 8.24 6.19 -1.74
N LYS A 288 8.47 6.66 -2.98
CA LYS A 288 9.80 7.03 -3.47
C LYS A 288 9.77 8.46 -3.98
N ASP A 289 10.74 9.26 -3.55
CA ASP A 289 11.00 10.57 -4.13
C ASP A 289 11.98 10.40 -5.30
N ASP A 290 11.48 10.57 -6.52
CA ASP A 290 12.27 10.40 -7.74
C ASP A 290 13.44 11.38 -7.87
N LYS A 291 13.40 12.54 -7.18
CA LYS A 291 14.48 13.53 -7.23
C LYS A 291 15.66 13.14 -6.36
N THR A 292 15.40 12.60 -5.18
CA THR A 292 16.45 12.23 -4.21
C THR A 292 16.77 10.74 -4.21
N GLY A 293 15.88 9.91 -4.76
CA GLY A 293 15.92 8.45 -4.64
C GLY A 293 15.51 7.94 -3.25
N THR A 294 15.08 8.82 -2.33
CA THR A 294 14.72 8.47 -0.97
C THR A 294 13.43 7.65 -0.97
N SER A 295 13.47 6.48 -0.33
CA SER A 295 12.28 5.65 -0.09
C SER A 295 11.77 5.88 1.33
N THR A 296 10.46 6.15 1.48
CA THR A 296 9.84 6.45 2.77
C THR A 296 8.65 5.55 3.04
N PHE A 297 8.58 5.01 4.25
CA PHE A 297 7.41 4.31 4.78
C PHE A 297 7.18 4.69 6.24
N ASN A 298 5.96 4.47 6.73
CA ASN A 298 5.64 4.66 8.14
C ASN A 298 4.58 3.66 8.61
N TYR A 299 4.50 3.50 9.93
CA TYR A 299 3.50 2.66 10.59
C TYR A 299 3.18 3.20 11.99
N TRP A 300 2.15 2.62 12.61
CA TRP A 300 1.68 2.95 13.94
C TRP A 300 1.81 1.75 14.87
N GLN A 301 2.17 2.01 16.13
CA GLN A 301 2.18 0.98 17.18
C GLN A 301 1.95 1.58 18.58
N GLY A 302 1.63 0.69 19.53
CA GLY A 302 1.58 1.03 20.95
C GLY A 302 2.98 1.30 21.55
N GLU A 303 2.99 1.69 22.82
CA GLU A 303 4.22 1.95 23.56
C GLU A 303 5.02 0.67 23.85
N SER A 304 6.34 0.72 23.65
CA SER A 304 7.29 -0.40 23.83
C SER A 304 8.58 0.13 24.46
N LYS A 305 8.79 -0.07 25.76
CA LYS A 305 9.91 0.52 26.52
C LYS A 305 10.92 -0.54 26.95
N HIS A 306 12.10 -0.57 26.32
CA HIS A 306 13.15 -1.54 26.58
C HIS A 306 14.53 -0.90 26.69
N THR A 307 15.39 -1.49 27.52
CA THR A 307 16.79 -1.08 27.70
C THR A 307 17.67 -2.32 27.61
N GLY A 308 18.70 -2.24 26.76
CA GLY A 308 19.65 -3.33 26.53
C GLY A 308 21.03 -3.05 27.12
N ASN A 309 21.99 -3.86 26.71
CA ASN A 309 23.40 -3.83 27.12
C ASN A 309 24.35 -3.36 26.00
N ALA A 310 23.81 -3.00 24.82
CA ALA A 310 24.61 -2.54 23.69
C ALA A 310 25.39 -1.25 24.04
N THR A 311 26.70 -1.25 23.72
CA THR A 311 27.59 -0.11 24.00
C THR A 311 27.88 0.74 22.77
N LYS A 312 27.76 0.15 21.59
CA LYS A 312 27.86 0.81 20.28
C LYS A 312 26.65 0.45 19.43
N TYR A 313 26.38 1.25 18.40
CA TYR A 313 25.25 1.03 17.53
C TYR A 313 25.30 -0.34 16.82
N THR A 314 26.48 -0.74 16.32
CA THR A 314 26.71 -2.03 15.65
C THR A 314 26.39 -3.25 16.52
N ASP A 315 26.42 -3.09 17.86
CA ASP A 315 26.16 -4.19 18.78
C ASP A 315 24.65 -4.42 18.99
N ARG A 316 23.78 -3.50 18.53
CA ARG A 316 22.35 -3.47 18.87
C ARG A 316 21.58 -4.67 18.33
N ASP A 317 22.00 -5.19 17.18
CA ASP A 317 21.28 -6.24 16.47
C ASP A 317 21.92 -7.63 16.64
N ALA A 318 22.98 -7.73 17.45
CA ALA A 318 23.69 -8.97 17.73
C ALA A 318 22.77 -10.05 18.35
N CYS A 319 22.65 -11.19 17.67
CA CYS A 319 21.76 -12.27 18.06
C CYS A 319 22.44 -13.64 18.08
N SER A 320 21.83 -14.58 18.79
CA SER A 320 22.16 -16.00 18.74
C SER A 320 20.87 -16.80 18.63
N GLY A 321 20.57 -17.29 17.42
CA GLY A 321 19.24 -17.82 17.10
C GLY A 321 18.17 -16.73 17.27
N ASN A 322 17.15 -16.99 18.10
CA ASN A 322 16.05 -16.04 18.34
C ASN A 322 16.31 -15.07 19.52
N LEU A 323 17.49 -15.13 20.13
CA LEU A 323 17.84 -14.33 21.30
C LEU A 323 18.72 -13.14 20.88
N PHE A 324 18.23 -11.92 21.04
CA PHE A 324 19.02 -10.70 20.91
C PHE A 324 19.88 -10.53 22.16
N THR A 325 21.14 -10.94 22.04
CA THR A 325 22.10 -10.91 23.15
C THR A 325 22.40 -9.48 23.61
N SER A 326 22.25 -8.51 22.70
CA SER A 326 22.30 -7.07 22.97
C SER A 326 21.22 -6.58 23.94
N LEU A 327 20.06 -7.24 24.00
CA LEU A 327 18.93 -6.88 24.85
C LEU A 327 18.90 -7.67 26.17
N THR A 328 19.34 -8.92 26.14
CA THR A 328 19.08 -9.87 27.23
C THR A 328 20.28 -10.70 27.71
N GLY A 329 21.42 -10.64 27.01
CA GLY A 329 22.56 -11.50 27.28
C GLY A 329 22.31 -12.94 26.84
N SER A 330 22.52 -13.92 27.73
CA SER A 330 22.45 -15.34 27.40
C SER A 330 21.13 -16.03 27.80
N ALA A 331 20.16 -15.28 28.34
CA ALA A 331 18.88 -15.82 28.79
C ALA A 331 17.73 -14.90 28.37
N TRP A 332 16.61 -15.48 27.95
CA TRP A 332 15.45 -14.71 27.54
C TRP A 332 14.86 -13.89 28.69
N THR A 333 14.54 -12.62 28.40
CA THR A 333 13.72 -11.75 29.25
C THR A 333 12.75 -10.98 28.36
N PRO A 334 11.70 -10.35 28.90
CA PRO A 334 10.79 -9.52 28.11
C PRO A 334 11.48 -8.41 27.28
N ASN A 335 12.69 -7.99 27.65
CA ASN A 335 13.48 -7.07 26.83
C ASN A 335 13.83 -7.60 25.44
N ASN A 336 13.84 -8.93 25.23
CA ASN A 336 14.01 -9.52 23.90
C ASN A 336 12.87 -9.16 22.93
N MET A 337 11.76 -8.63 23.45
CA MET A 337 10.58 -8.24 22.69
C MET A 337 10.59 -6.75 22.31
N ALA A 338 11.76 -6.09 22.36
CA ALA A 338 11.90 -4.76 21.79
C ALA A 338 11.45 -4.75 20.32
N SER A 339 10.71 -3.71 19.95
CA SER A 339 10.18 -3.58 18.60
C SER A 339 11.30 -3.21 17.62
N TYR A 340 11.31 -3.89 16.48
CA TYR A 340 12.26 -3.63 15.40
C TYR A 340 11.60 -3.80 14.04
N VAL A 341 12.24 -3.24 13.03
CA VAL A 341 11.86 -3.46 11.63
C VAL A 341 12.96 -4.23 10.92
N ARG A 342 12.55 -5.12 10.02
CA ARG A 342 13.42 -5.78 9.05
C ARG A 342 13.12 -5.21 7.68
N VAL A 343 14.11 -4.62 7.00
CA VAL A 343 13.90 -3.91 5.73
C VAL A 343 14.73 -4.54 4.63
N GLN A 344 14.06 -5.02 3.58
CA GLN A 344 14.71 -5.68 2.46
C GLN A 344 14.92 -4.68 1.33
N CYS A 345 16.16 -4.55 0.86
CA CYS A 345 16.55 -3.61 -0.19
C CYS A 345 17.24 -4.30 -1.37
N THR A 346 17.02 -3.76 -2.57
CA THR A 346 17.83 -4.04 -3.75
C THR A 346 18.74 -2.83 -3.99
N ILE A 347 20.05 -3.08 -4.12
CA ILE A 347 21.08 -2.10 -4.43
C ILE A 347 21.70 -2.48 -5.78
N ALA A 348 21.30 -1.79 -6.84
CA ALA A 348 21.76 -2.08 -8.21
C ALA A 348 22.77 -1.02 -8.66
N TYR A 349 24.03 -1.41 -8.85
CA TYR A 349 25.07 -0.49 -9.30
C TYR A 349 24.88 -0.13 -10.77
N LYS A 350 25.07 1.16 -11.08
CA LYS A 350 24.94 1.69 -12.44
C LYS A 350 26.19 1.34 -13.25
N GLY A 351 25.98 0.79 -14.44
CA GLY A 351 27.06 0.39 -15.33
C GLY A 351 27.90 -0.75 -14.75
N THR A 352 29.19 -0.75 -15.08
CA THR A 352 30.15 -1.73 -14.54
C THR A 352 31.09 -1.09 -13.54
N ILE A 353 31.41 -1.81 -12.47
CA ILE A 353 32.41 -1.43 -11.48
C ILE A 353 33.67 -2.30 -11.61
N LYS A 354 34.79 -1.81 -11.07
CA LYS A 354 36.07 -2.52 -11.05
C LYS A 354 36.31 -3.18 -9.69
N VAL A 355 36.60 -4.48 -9.69
CA VAL A 355 36.78 -5.29 -8.48
C VAL A 355 37.99 -6.21 -8.59
N ASP A 356 38.52 -6.62 -7.44
CA ASP A 356 39.53 -7.69 -7.36
C ASP A 356 38.87 -9.09 -7.40
N GLY A 357 39.65 -10.15 -7.17
CA GLY A 357 39.14 -11.53 -7.17
C GLY A 357 38.17 -11.86 -6.02
N GLU A 358 38.15 -11.05 -4.96
CA GLU A 358 37.26 -11.18 -3.79
C GLU A 358 36.09 -10.19 -3.82
N GLY A 359 35.99 -9.38 -4.88
CA GLY A 359 34.95 -8.37 -5.04
C GLY A 359 35.25 -7.03 -4.36
N ALA A 360 36.44 -6.81 -3.81
CA ALA A 360 36.78 -5.53 -3.17
C ALA A 360 36.97 -4.43 -4.24
N THR A 361 36.43 -3.23 -3.98
CA THR A 361 36.52 -2.06 -4.89
C THR A 361 37.66 -1.11 -4.52
N ASP A 362 38.11 -1.16 -3.27
CA ASP A 362 39.14 -0.29 -2.66
C ASP A 362 40.58 -0.73 -2.96
N LYS A 363 40.78 -1.97 -3.41
CA LYS A 363 42.11 -2.56 -3.66
C LYS A 363 42.64 -2.43 -5.10
N GLY A 364 42.08 -1.54 -5.93
CA GLY A 364 42.58 -1.31 -7.29
C GLY A 364 42.33 -2.49 -8.25
N GLY A 365 41.15 -3.10 -8.16
CA GLY A 365 40.75 -4.23 -8.99
C GLY A 365 40.69 -3.93 -10.49
N ASN A 366 40.90 -4.96 -11.33
CA ASN A 366 40.89 -4.83 -12.79
C ASN A 366 39.72 -5.54 -13.49
N ILE A 367 38.92 -6.32 -12.73
CA ILE A 367 37.80 -7.11 -13.27
C ILE A 367 36.56 -6.20 -13.35
N SER A 368 36.01 -6.02 -14.54
CA SER A 368 34.75 -5.27 -14.74
C SER A 368 33.55 -6.18 -14.47
N VAL A 369 32.60 -5.70 -13.67
CA VAL A 369 31.39 -6.46 -13.30
C VAL A 369 30.16 -5.59 -13.17
N HIS A 370 28.98 -6.18 -13.34
CA HIS A 370 27.71 -5.63 -12.90
C HIS A 370 27.41 -6.11 -11.48
N ARG A 371 27.30 -5.19 -10.52
CA ARG A 371 27.04 -5.55 -9.11
C ARG A 371 25.60 -5.28 -8.73
N VAL A 372 24.95 -6.27 -8.14
CA VAL A 372 23.65 -6.13 -7.46
C VAL A 372 23.77 -6.74 -6.07
N GLY A 373 23.30 -6.04 -5.05
CA GLY A 373 23.11 -6.61 -3.73
C GLY A 373 21.65 -6.61 -3.30
N ASN A 374 21.26 -7.66 -2.60
CA ASN A 374 19.97 -7.80 -1.96
C ASN A 374 20.25 -7.81 -0.45
N ALA A 375 20.09 -6.64 0.16
CA ALA A 375 20.42 -6.41 1.55
C ALA A 375 19.19 -6.55 2.45
N ASP A 376 19.42 -6.93 3.69
CA ASP A 376 18.41 -7.10 4.71
C ASP A 376 18.87 -6.40 6.00
N TYR A 377 18.17 -5.34 6.37
CA TYR A 377 18.53 -4.50 7.51
C TYR A 377 17.64 -4.79 8.71
N ILE A 378 18.22 -5.13 9.85
CA ILE A 378 17.52 -5.18 11.13
C ILE A 378 17.74 -3.84 11.84
N ILE A 379 16.64 -3.17 12.21
CA ILE A 379 16.71 -1.87 12.87
C ILE A 379 15.78 -1.86 14.08
N HIS A 380 16.35 -2.01 15.27
CA HIS A 380 15.64 -1.77 16.52
C HIS A 380 15.30 -0.29 16.73
N LEU A 381 14.09 -0.02 17.21
CA LEU A 381 13.68 1.33 17.60
C LEU A 381 14.49 1.83 18.80
N GLY A 382 14.53 3.15 19.03
CA GLY A 382 15.27 3.81 20.10
C GLY A 382 16.54 4.51 19.59
N ASN A 383 17.66 4.36 20.31
CA ASN A 383 18.91 5.09 20.10
C ASN A 383 18.75 6.62 20.17
N ILE A 384 17.83 7.10 21.00
CA ILE A 384 17.57 8.53 21.17
C ILE A 384 18.78 9.18 21.84
N GLY A 385 19.27 10.28 21.25
CA GLY A 385 20.49 10.95 21.73
C GLY A 385 21.78 10.16 21.47
N GLY A 386 21.75 9.12 20.62
CA GLY A 386 22.92 8.28 20.31
C GLY A 386 23.25 7.26 21.41
N ILE A 387 22.28 6.92 22.26
CA ILE A 387 22.44 5.98 23.36
C ILE A 387 22.19 4.56 22.84
N ALA A 388 23.26 3.79 22.61
CA ALA A 388 23.16 2.45 22.01
C ALA A 388 22.32 1.45 22.84
N SER A 389 22.19 1.64 24.15
CA SER A 389 21.37 0.78 25.03
C SER A 389 19.88 1.15 25.05
N ASP A 390 19.46 2.21 24.37
CA ASP A 390 18.07 2.68 24.32
C ASP A 390 17.28 1.94 23.22
N PHE A 391 16.26 1.16 23.61
CA PHE A 391 15.39 0.43 22.68
C PHE A 391 13.93 0.88 22.78
N ASN A 392 13.70 2.10 23.26
CA ASN A 392 12.36 2.57 23.60
C ASN A 392 11.59 3.15 22.39
N CYS A 393 10.27 2.94 22.42
CA CYS A 393 9.26 3.56 21.58
C CYS A 393 8.10 4.06 22.46
N TYR A 394 8.13 5.36 22.76
CA TYR A 394 7.18 6.06 23.63
C TYR A 394 5.86 6.42 22.93
N ARG A 395 4.77 6.44 23.72
CA ARG A 395 3.46 6.95 23.30
C ARG A 395 3.50 8.45 22.97
N ASN A 396 2.51 8.93 22.21
CA ASN A 396 2.36 10.34 21.82
C ASN A 396 3.61 10.95 21.18
N THR A 397 4.38 10.14 20.43
CA THR A 397 5.66 10.52 19.82
C THR A 397 5.63 10.17 18.33
N ARG A 398 6.22 11.04 17.51
CA ARG A 398 6.54 10.76 16.10
C ARG A 398 8.02 10.47 15.98
N TYR A 399 8.42 9.33 15.42
CA TYR A 399 9.81 8.97 15.18
C TYR A 399 10.16 9.09 13.70
N THR A 400 11.38 9.53 13.40
CA THR A 400 11.97 9.46 12.06
C THR A 400 13.36 8.86 12.14
N TYR A 401 13.54 7.75 11.42
CA TYR A 401 14.84 7.12 11.22
C TYR A 401 15.32 7.45 9.81
N ASN A 402 16.46 8.15 9.71
CA ASN A 402 17.12 8.39 8.43
C ASN A 402 18.26 7.40 8.26
N VAL A 403 18.06 6.41 7.38
CA VAL A 403 19.01 5.34 7.08
C VAL A 403 19.71 5.68 5.78
N THR A 404 21.02 5.93 5.83
CA THR A 404 21.80 6.18 4.62
C THR A 404 22.50 4.90 4.20
N VAL A 405 22.12 4.36 3.05
CA VAL A 405 22.72 3.14 2.49
C VAL A 405 23.91 3.55 1.64
N ASN A 406 25.12 3.08 1.95
CA ASN A 406 26.36 3.46 1.25
C ASN A 406 26.85 2.43 0.22
N GLY A 407 26.16 1.30 0.09
CA GLY A 407 26.56 0.21 -0.79
C GLY A 407 26.31 -1.14 -0.14
N VAL A 408 27.13 -2.13 -0.49
CA VAL A 408 26.96 -3.53 -0.05
C VAL A 408 28.28 -4.15 0.39
N ASN A 409 29.26 -3.32 0.72
CA ASN A 409 30.60 -3.80 1.05
C ASN A 409 30.63 -4.52 2.40
N ASP A 410 29.78 -4.13 3.35
CA ASP A 410 29.74 -4.73 4.69
C ASP A 410 29.31 -6.22 4.61
N ILE A 411 28.22 -6.52 3.89
CA ILE A 411 27.81 -7.90 3.55
C ILE A 411 28.94 -8.68 2.85
N ARG A 412 29.65 -8.05 1.91
CA ARG A 412 30.79 -8.68 1.21
C ARG A 412 31.93 -8.97 2.19
N VAL A 413 32.24 -8.07 3.10
CA VAL A 413 33.30 -8.25 4.10
C VAL A 413 32.96 -9.44 4.99
N ASP A 414 31.74 -9.51 5.53
CA ASP A 414 31.32 -10.54 6.47
C ASP A 414 31.26 -11.94 5.82
N ALA A 415 30.92 -12.02 4.54
CA ALA A 415 30.99 -13.28 3.77
C ALA A 415 32.40 -13.93 3.71
N TYR A 416 33.48 -13.17 3.95
CA TYR A 416 34.86 -13.67 3.97
C TYR A 416 35.46 -13.76 5.38
N ARG A 417 34.79 -13.21 6.40
CA ARG A 417 35.29 -13.20 7.78
C ARG A 417 34.79 -14.41 8.55
N THR A 418 35.48 -14.72 9.65
CA THR A 418 35.06 -15.73 10.62
C THR A 418 34.29 -15.13 11.80
N ASP A 419 34.45 -13.83 12.03
CA ASP A 419 33.72 -13.04 13.02
C ASP A 419 32.71 -12.11 12.32
N GLU A 420 31.51 -12.03 12.88
CA GLU A 420 30.40 -11.19 12.41
C GLU A 420 30.60 -9.75 12.92
N LEU A 421 30.83 -8.81 11.99
CA LEU A 421 31.10 -7.41 12.33
C LEU A 421 29.84 -6.56 12.22
N TYR A 422 28.93 -6.92 11.31
CA TYR A 422 27.73 -6.16 10.97
C TYR A 422 26.45 -7.02 11.07
N PRO A 423 26.07 -7.49 12.26
CA PRO A 423 24.93 -8.41 12.47
C PRO A 423 23.56 -7.83 12.05
N GLY A 424 23.48 -6.52 11.83
CA GLY A 424 22.27 -5.82 11.38
C GLY A 424 22.18 -5.63 9.86
N GLU A 425 23.21 -6.04 9.09
CA GLU A 425 23.36 -5.76 7.66
C GLU A 425 23.72 -7.03 6.88
N GLU A 426 22.71 -7.78 6.48
CA GLU A 426 22.89 -9.12 5.90
C GLU A 426 22.43 -9.21 4.44
N GLY A 427 22.70 -10.35 3.79
CA GLY A 427 22.10 -10.68 2.49
C GLY A 427 23.08 -11.18 1.43
N ILE A 428 22.79 -10.86 0.17
CA ILE A 428 23.47 -11.46 -0.98
C ILE A 428 24.03 -10.38 -1.90
N VAL A 429 25.34 -10.40 -2.15
CA VAL A 429 26.02 -9.58 -3.15
C VAL A 429 26.41 -10.45 -4.33
N SER A 430 25.96 -10.09 -5.54
CA SER A 430 26.29 -10.81 -6.77
C SER A 430 26.99 -9.88 -7.76
N ASP A 431 28.21 -10.28 -8.14
CA ASP A 431 28.95 -9.69 -9.26
C ASP A 431 28.75 -10.54 -10.51
N MET A 432 28.22 -9.92 -11.55
CA MET A 432 27.82 -10.58 -12.79
C MET A 432 28.63 -10.13 -13.99
N ASP A 433 28.91 -11.06 -14.89
CA ASP A 433 29.53 -10.77 -16.20
C ASP A 433 28.56 -10.05 -17.15
N GLN A 434 27.26 -10.32 -17.02
CA GLN A 434 26.19 -9.73 -17.81
C GLN A 434 25.23 -8.96 -16.89
N ILE A 435 24.57 -7.94 -17.43
CA ILE A 435 23.53 -7.21 -16.71
C ILE A 435 22.35 -8.15 -16.37
N THR A 436 21.71 -7.92 -15.23
CA THR A 436 20.51 -8.66 -14.82
C THR A 436 19.38 -8.48 -15.83
N VAL A 437 18.72 -9.58 -16.18
CA VAL A 437 17.50 -9.56 -16.99
C VAL A 437 16.30 -9.37 -16.07
N GLU A 438 15.62 -8.23 -16.20
CA GLU A 438 14.37 -7.94 -15.49
C GLU A 438 13.17 -8.47 -16.27
N LEU A 439 12.30 -9.21 -15.57
CA LEU A 439 11.13 -9.90 -16.11
C LEU A 439 9.87 -9.51 -15.34
N ASP A 440 8.74 -9.46 -16.04
CA ASP A 440 7.42 -9.38 -15.41
C ASP A 440 7.00 -10.76 -14.87
N SER A 441 5.82 -10.80 -14.25
CA SER A 441 5.30 -11.93 -13.49
C SER A 441 4.72 -13.07 -14.33
N HIS A 442 4.54 -12.88 -15.65
CA HIS A 442 4.01 -13.91 -16.54
C HIS A 442 5.13 -14.80 -17.11
N TYR A 443 4.82 -15.66 -18.08
CA TYR A 443 5.83 -16.47 -18.76
C TYR A 443 6.80 -15.60 -19.57
N ASN A 444 8.10 -15.91 -19.51
CA ASN A 444 9.15 -15.22 -20.27
C ASN A 444 10.14 -16.22 -20.87
N THR A 445 10.82 -15.81 -21.93
CA THR A 445 11.85 -16.63 -22.59
C THR A 445 12.93 -15.78 -23.26
N TYR A 446 14.19 -16.19 -23.14
CA TYR A 446 15.33 -15.54 -23.79
C TYR A 446 16.54 -16.49 -23.83
N ASN A 447 17.59 -16.16 -24.57
CA ASN A 447 18.75 -17.05 -24.69
C ASN A 447 19.95 -16.60 -23.85
N VAL A 448 20.66 -17.58 -23.31
CA VAL A 448 21.97 -17.45 -22.67
C VAL A 448 22.99 -18.33 -23.40
N GLN A 449 24.28 -18.01 -23.25
CA GLN A 449 25.36 -18.83 -23.79
C GLN A 449 26.13 -19.50 -22.66
N LEU A 450 26.17 -20.83 -22.67
CA LEU A 450 26.95 -21.67 -21.76
C LEU A 450 27.79 -22.60 -22.64
N THR A 451 29.04 -22.22 -22.88
CA THR A 451 29.92 -23.01 -23.75
C THR A 451 30.35 -24.30 -23.06
N GLU A 452 30.70 -25.32 -23.84
CA GLU A 452 31.28 -26.57 -23.31
C GLU A 452 32.46 -26.30 -22.37
N SER A 453 33.33 -25.36 -22.74
CA SER A 453 34.51 -25.00 -21.93
C SER A 453 34.13 -24.45 -20.55
N GLU A 454 33.02 -23.71 -20.46
CA GLU A 454 32.53 -23.15 -19.20
C GLU A 454 31.81 -24.21 -18.36
N LEU A 455 31.03 -25.09 -19.00
CA LEU A 455 30.31 -26.17 -18.34
C LEU A 455 31.23 -27.28 -17.81
N LYS A 456 32.44 -27.40 -18.37
CA LYS A 456 33.50 -28.30 -17.87
C LYS A 456 34.29 -27.75 -16.69
N GLN A 457 34.13 -26.47 -16.34
CA GLN A 457 34.82 -25.92 -15.18
C GLN A 457 34.26 -26.51 -13.88
N PRO A 458 35.12 -26.76 -12.87
CA PRO A 458 34.64 -27.22 -11.56
C PRO A 458 33.82 -26.13 -10.88
N ASN A 459 32.87 -26.52 -10.02
CA ASN A 459 32.01 -25.63 -9.23
C ASN A 459 30.97 -24.83 -10.05
N PHE A 460 30.36 -25.45 -11.06
CA PHE A 460 29.13 -24.89 -11.62
C PHE A 460 28.01 -24.92 -10.55
N GLY A 461 27.61 -23.76 -10.06
CA GLY A 461 26.49 -23.62 -9.13
C GLY A 461 25.35 -22.77 -9.68
N PHE A 462 24.25 -22.76 -8.94
CA PHE A 462 23.12 -21.85 -9.15
C PHE A 462 22.61 -21.32 -7.81
N LEU A 463 22.00 -20.15 -7.82
CA LEU A 463 21.38 -19.58 -6.63
C LEU A 463 20.02 -19.00 -6.99
N LEU A 464 18.99 -19.49 -6.33
CA LEU A 464 17.61 -19.05 -6.49
C LEU A 464 17.15 -18.40 -5.20
N THR A 465 16.51 -17.24 -5.31
CA THR A 465 15.84 -16.58 -4.19
C THR A 465 14.36 -16.50 -4.50
N THR A 466 13.50 -17.07 -3.66
CA THR A 466 12.05 -17.10 -3.83
C THR A 466 11.35 -16.55 -2.59
N TYR A 467 10.09 -16.14 -2.75
CA TYR A 467 9.27 -15.59 -1.68
C TYR A 467 7.90 -16.26 -1.66
N TYR A 468 7.43 -16.62 -0.46
CA TYR A 468 6.12 -17.22 -0.26
C TYR A 468 5.62 -16.96 1.16
N GLY A 469 4.45 -16.33 1.29
CA GLY A 469 3.88 -15.93 2.58
C GLY A 469 4.77 -14.92 3.31
N GLY A 470 5.48 -14.07 2.55
CA GLY A 470 6.45 -13.11 3.08
C GLY A 470 7.80 -13.70 3.53
N VAL A 471 7.98 -15.02 3.41
CA VAL A 471 9.23 -15.69 3.79
C VAL A 471 10.15 -15.83 2.58
N GLN A 472 11.38 -15.32 2.70
CA GLN A 472 12.45 -15.52 1.73
C GLN A 472 13.02 -16.94 1.85
N ARG A 473 13.29 -17.59 0.72
CA ARG A 473 13.99 -18.88 0.65
C ARG A 473 15.12 -18.80 -0.36
N ASN A 474 16.31 -19.25 0.06
CA ASN A 474 17.49 -19.35 -0.79
C ASN A 474 17.73 -20.82 -1.11
N VAL A 475 17.67 -21.16 -2.40
CA VAL A 475 17.79 -22.52 -2.92
C VAL A 475 18.99 -22.60 -3.87
N ASP A 476 19.82 -23.62 -3.70
CA ASP A 476 21.05 -23.80 -4.46
C ASP A 476 21.36 -25.29 -4.70
N GLU A 477 22.49 -25.57 -5.37
CA GLU A 477 22.89 -26.93 -5.72
C GLU A 477 23.05 -27.90 -4.54
N SER A 478 23.28 -27.39 -3.32
CA SER A 478 23.54 -28.21 -2.13
C SER A 478 22.29 -28.52 -1.30
N ASN A 479 21.23 -27.71 -1.41
CA ASN A 479 20.05 -27.79 -0.55
C ASN A 479 18.73 -27.90 -1.31
N TYR A 480 18.72 -27.91 -2.65
CA TYR A 480 17.45 -27.90 -3.41
C TYR A 480 16.51 -29.07 -3.07
N THR A 481 17.05 -30.21 -2.63
CA THR A 481 16.28 -31.37 -2.19
C THR A 481 15.51 -31.15 -0.89
N ASP A 482 15.83 -30.10 -0.14
CA ASP A 482 15.16 -29.73 1.12
C ASP A 482 13.86 -28.93 0.87
N TYR A 483 13.63 -28.52 -0.38
CA TYR A 483 12.51 -27.68 -0.78
C TYR A 483 11.57 -28.40 -1.76
N ASP A 484 10.31 -27.99 -1.77
CA ASP A 484 9.35 -28.37 -2.82
C ASP A 484 9.84 -27.88 -4.20
N SER A 485 9.61 -28.68 -5.25
CA SER A 485 10.05 -28.37 -6.61
C SER A 485 9.61 -27.00 -7.12
N LYS A 486 8.46 -26.49 -6.67
CA LYS A 486 7.98 -25.15 -7.06
C LYS A 486 8.93 -24.00 -6.73
N PHE A 487 9.88 -24.20 -5.81
CA PHE A 487 10.90 -23.20 -5.45
C PHE A 487 12.13 -23.24 -6.35
N TYR A 488 12.35 -24.33 -7.11
CA TYR A 488 13.53 -24.49 -7.96
C TYR A 488 13.27 -24.91 -9.41
N ASP A 489 12.04 -25.27 -9.78
CA ASP A 489 11.69 -25.77 -11.12
C ASP A 489 11.16 -24.69 -12.07
N TRP A 490 11.17 -23.43 -11.66
CA TRP A 490 10.61 -22.31 -12.41
C TRP A 490 11.54 -21.74 -13.50
N VAL A 491 12.79 -22.22 -13.55
CA VAL A 491 13.76 -21.95 -14.62
C VAL A 491 14.12 -23.24 -15.34
N GLU A 492 13.74 -23.31 -16.61
CA GLU A 492 14.03 -24.44 -17.50
C GLU A 492 14.97 -23.98 -18.63
N LEU A 493 15.83 -24.87 -19.12
CA LEU A 493 16.75 -24.61 -20.22
C LEU A 493 16.58 -25.63 -21.34
N ARG A 494 16.82 -25.19 -22.57
CA ARG A 494 16.76 -26.02 -23.77
C ARG A 494 17.78 -25.56 -24.80
N PRO A 495 18.52 -26.46 -25.47
CA PRO A 495 19.53 -26.06 -26.46
C PRO A 495 18.90 -25.37 -27.67
N THR A 496 19.59 -24.35 -28.19
CA THR A 496 19.25 -23.62 -29.43
C THR A 496 20.51 -23.29 -30.22
N THR A 497 20.38 -22.60 -31.35
CA THR A 497 21.47 -22.37 -32.33
C THR A 497 22.07 -20.97 -32.30
N GLY A 498 21.41 -19.98 -31.68
CA GLY A 498 21.91 -18.61 -31.70
C GLY A 498 21.26 -17.70 -30.66
N ARG A 499 21.80 -16.49 -30.53
CA ARG A 499 21.38 -15.50 -29.52
C ARG A 499 19.90 -15.10 -29.59
N TYR A 500 19.33 -15.00 -30.80
CA TYR A 500 17.93 -14.58 -31.00
C TYR A 500 17.07 -15.66 -31.66
N VAL A 501 17.56 -16.90 -31.73
CA VAL A 501 16.78 -18.05 -32.19
C VAL A 501 16.23 -18.74 -30.96
N LEU A 502 14.97 -18.48 -30.60
CA LEU A 502 14.35 -19.12 -29.45
C LEU A 502 14.05 -20.59 -29.79
N ALA A 503 14.24 -21.49 -28.83
CA ALA A 503 13.71 -22.84 -28.93
C ALA A 503 12.20 -22.82 -28.64
N GLU A 504 11.43 -23.57 -29.41
CA GLU A 504 10.03 -23.86 -29.08
C GLU A 504 9.96 -24.48 -27.67
N TYR A 505 9.04 -23.99 -26.84
CA TYR A 505 8.86 -24.54 -25.50
C TYR A 505 8.27 -25.94 -25.59
N LYS A 506 8.95 -26.90 -24.96
CA LYS A 506 8.41 -28.25 -24.72
C LYS A 506 8.68 -28.59 -23.26
N PRO A 507 7.64 -28.89 -22.47
CA PRO A 507 7.81 -29.10 -21.03
C PRO A 507 8.72 -30.28 -20.75
N LYS A 508 9.40 -30.27 -19.61
CA LYS A 508 10.07 -31.48 -19.08
C LYS A 508 9.00 -32.47 -18.60
N GLY A 509 9.05 -33.73 -19.06
CA GLY A 509 8.10 -34.78 -18.67
C GLY A 509 7.08 -35.17 -19.74
N TYR A 510 5.85 -34.65 -19.69
CA TYR A 510 4.76 -35.10 -20.57
C TYR A 510 4.90 -34.57 -22.01
N ARG A 511 4.66 -35.43 -23.02
CA ARG A 511 4.74 -35.11 -24.48
C ARG A 511 5.95 -34.26 -24.89
N ASN A 512 7.10 -34.59 -24.30
CA ASN A 512 8.36 -33.90 -24.52
C ASN A 512 9.21 -34.60 -25.59
N ASP A 513 10.32 -33.96 -26.00
CA ASP A 513 11.41 -34.59 -26.76
C ASP A 513 12.71 -34.74 -25.93
N ASN A 514 12.57 -34.66 -24.60
CA ASN A 514 13.60 -34.74 -23.57
C ASN A 514 14.74 -33.72 -23.67
N LYS A 515 14.63 -32.66 -24.48
CA LYS A 515 15.69 -31.63 -24.59
C LYS A 515 15.61 -30.52 -23.55
N THR A 516 14.52 -30.43 -22.79
CA THR A 516 14.31 -29.42 -21.74
C THR A 516 14.75 -29.97 -20.39
N PHE A 517 15.53 -29.20 -19.63
CA PHE A 517 16.11 -29.60 -18.34
C PHE A 517 16.14 -28.45 -17.33
N LEU A 518 16.35 -28.78 -16.05
CA LEU A 518 16.47 -27.82 -14.95
C LEU A 518 17.93 -27.55 -14.60
N LEU A 519 18.21 -26.42 -13.96
CA LEU A 519 19.53 -26.15 -13.37
C LEU A 519 19.94 -27.24 -12.37
N ALA A 520 19.00 -27.73 -11.56
CA ALA A 520 19.22 -28.83 -10.62
C ALA A 520 19.54 -30.19 -11.29
N ASP A 521 19.27 -30.36 -12.59
CA ASP A 521 19.71 -31.57 -13.30
C ASP A 521 21.22 -31.56 -13.61
N LEU A 522 21.86 -30.39 -13.59
CA LEU A 522 23.28 -30.22 -13.94
C LEU A 522 24.23 -30.59 -12.80
N VAL A 523 23.72 -30.79 -11.58
CA VAL A 523 24.52 -30.95 -10.35
C VAL A 523 24.41 -32.34 -9.72
N LYS A 524 23.99 -33.35 -10.49
CA LYS A 524 23.71 -34.72 -10.01
C LYS A 524 24.94 -35.64 -10.03
N GLY A 525 25.31 -36.25 -8.90
CA GLY A 525 26.21 -37.41 -8.84
C GLY A 525 27.65 -37.15 -8.37
N THR A 526 28.56 -38.09 -8.64
CA THR A 526 29.99 -38.08 -8.23
C THR A 526 30.92 -37.40 -9.25
N HIS A 527 30.46 -36.39 -9.98
CA HIS A 527 31.24 -35.77 -11.06
C HIS A 527 31.50 -34.29 -10.80
N ASP A 528 32.74 -33.86 -11.06
CA ASP A 528 33.28 -32.55 -10.65
C ASP A 528 32.74 -31.35 -11.47
N ASN A 529 31.95 -31.55 -12.54
CA ASN A 529 31.49 -30.49 -13.45
C ASN A 529 30.08 -30.71 -14.06
N ALA A 530 29.45 -29.65 -14.59
CA ALA A 530 28.10 -29.69 -15.14
C ALA A 530 27.99 -30.43 -16.49
N TRP A 531 28.98 -30.29 -17.39
CA TRP A 531 28.94 -30.88 -18.73
C TRP A 531 28.81 -32.40 -18.73
N ASP A 532 29.50 -33.06 -17.79
CA ASP A 532 29.49 -34.51 -17.67
C ASP A 532 28.19 -35.06 -17.07
N ASN A 533 27.47 -34.23 -16.30
CA ASN A 533 26.12 -34.54 -15.79
C ASN A 533 25.03 -34.37 -16.86
N MET A 534 25.32 -33.68 -17.97
CA MET A 534 24.34 -33.42 -19.02
C MET A 534 24.10 -34.64 -19.92
N GLN A 535 22.82 -34.90 -20.20
CA GLN A 535 22.41 -35.84 -21.25
C GLN A 535 22.81 -35.32 -22.63
N SER A 536 23.07 -36.20 -23.60
CA SER A 536 23.53 -35.84 -24.95
C SER A 536 22.62 -34.81 -25.63
N GLN A 537 21.30 -34.98 -25.51
CA GLN A 537 20.30 -34.09 -26.07
C GLN A 537 20.18 -32.71 -25.40
N TRP A 538 20.81 -32.52 -24.24
CA TRP A 538 20.92 -31.21 -23.58
C TRP A 538 22.16 -30.45 -24.04
N LYS A 539 23.12 -31.09 -24.73
CA LYS A 539 24.36 -30.45 -25.15
C LYS A 539 24.10 -29.60 -26.40
N SER A 540 24.33 -28.30 -26.31
CA SER A 540 24.19 -27.37 -27.43
C SER A 540 25.51 -27.28 -28.19
N GLU A 541 25.49 -27.59 -29.50
CA GLU A 541 26.67 -27.45 -30.36
C GLU A 541 27.14 -25.99 -30.48
N SER A 542 26.20 -25.04 -30.41
CA SER A 542 26.46 -23.60 -30.49
C SER A 542 26.81 -22.98 -29.13
N GLY A 543 26.62 -23.74 -28.05
CA GLY A 543 26.66 -23.25 -26.67
C GLY A 543 25.46 -22.37 -26.27
N TRP A 544 24.48 -22.14 -27.15
CA TRP A 544 23.28 -21.36 -26.84
C TRP A 544 22.16 -22.21 -26.24
N TYR A 545 21.49 -21.63 -25.25
CA TYR A 545 20.36 -22.22 -24.53
C TYR A 545 19.25 -21.20 -24.40
N THR A 546 18.02 -21.59 -24.74
CA THR A 546 16.82 -20.85 -24.39
C THR A 546 16.46 -21.13 -22.93
N VAL A 547 16.35 -20.07 -22.14
CA VAL A 547 15.88 -20.05 -20.77
C VAL A 547 14.40 -19.75 -20.79
N PHE A 548 13.61 -20.66 -20.22
CA PHE A 548 12.18 -20.49 -20.00
C PHE A 548 11.95 -20.18 -18.53
N VAL A 549 11.31 -19.05 -18.27
CA VAL A 549 10.95 -18.63 -16.91
C VAL A 549 9.45 -18.78 -16.78
N LYS A 550 9.02 -19.68 -15.89
CA LYS A 550 7.59 -19.86 -15.58
C LYS A 550 7.04 -18.54 -15.04
N GLU A 551 5.73 -18.38 -15.16
CA GLU A 551 5.04 -17.32 -14.42
C GLU A 551 5.31 -17.41 -12.91
N ASN A 552 5.23 -16.29 -12.22
CA ASN A 552 5.49 -16.17 -10.79
C ASN A 552 4.25 -16.59 -9.97
N THR A 553 3.88 -17.86 -10.14
CA THR A 553 2.90 -18.58 -9.33
C THR A 553 3.60 -19.78 -8.68
N TYR A 554 2.99 -20.29 -7.62
CA TYR A 554 3.44 -21.50 -6.91
C TYR A 554 2.31 -22.55 -6.87
N GLU A 555 1.40 -22.47 -7.85
CA GLU A 555 0.29 -23.40 -8.03
C GLU A 555 0.80 -24.67 -8.73
N THR A 556 0.38 -25.83 -8.22
CA THR A 556 0.83 -27.13 -8.72
C THR A 556 -0.09 -27.75 -9.76
N SER A 557 -1.28 -27.17 -9.98
CA SER A 557 -2.30 -27.63 -10.92
C SER A 557 -3.01 -26.46 -11.60
N GLY A 558 -3.67 -26.74 -12.73
CA GLY A 558 -4.56 -25.78 -13.39
C GLY A 558 -5.87 -25.56 -12.60
N ASP A 559 -6.29 -26.53 -11.79
CA ASP A 559 -7.37 -26.33 -10.81
C ASP A 559 -6.77 -25.78 -9.50
N GLU A 560 -6.79 -24.46 -9.36
CA GLU A 560 -6.27 -23.74 -8.19
C GLU A 560 -7.27 -23.73 -7.02
N THR A 561 -8.41 -24.41 -7.13
CA THR A 561 -9.40 -24.50 -6.05
C THR A 561 -9.15 -25.69 -5.12
N THR A 562 -8.25 -26.59 -5.50
CA THR A 562 -8.00 -27.87 -4.82
C THR A 562 -6.66 -27.86 -4.08
N GLY A 563 -6.59 -28.52 -2.92
CA GLY A 563 -5.31 -28.88 -2.28
C GLY A 563 -4.87 -28.05 -1.06
N ALA A 564 -5.42 -26.87 -0.81
CA ALA A 564 -5.12 -26.07 0.38
C ALA A 564 -6.40 -25.59 1.09
N ALA A 565 -6.37 -25.53 2.43
CA ALA A 565 -7.47 -24.96 3.22
C ALA A 565 -7.63 -23.44 2.98
N ASP A 566 -6.53 -22.78 2.61
CA ASP A 566 -6.42 -21.36 2.31
C ASP A 566 -5.96 -21.16 0.86
N PRO A 567 -6.55 -20.21 0.09
CA PRO A 567 -6.10 -19.89 -1.26
C PRO A 567 -4.61 -19.56 -1.33
N THR A 568 -3.87 -20.34 -2.15
CA THR A 568 -2.42 -20.26 -2.29
C THR A 568 -1.95 -18.90 -2.80
N TRP A 569 -2.75 -18.23 -3.64
CA TRP A 569 -2.39 -16.97 -4.28
C TRP A 569 -1.98 -15.86 -3.31
N ARG A 570 -2.55 -15.84 -2.10
CA ARG A 570 -2.24 -14.86 -1.06
C ARG A 570 -0.77 -14.89 -0.64
N ASN A 571 -0.09 -16.01 -0.88
CA ASN A 571 1.31 -16.21 -0.50
C ASN A 571 2.31 -15.70 -1.54
N TYR A 572 1.92 -15.47 -2.80
CA TYR A 572 2.88 -15.13 -3.85
C TYR A 572 2.59 -13.83 -4.62
N VAL A 573 1.43 -13.22 -4.39
CA VAL A 573 1.12 -11.88 -4.94
C VAL A 573 1.78 -10.78 -4.11
N ASN A 574 2.06 -9.65 -4.75
CA ASN A 574 2.63 -8.46 -4.13
C ASN A 574 3.90 -8.75 -3.33
N GLN A 575 4.67 -9.78 -3.70
CA GLN A 575 5.91 -10.19 -3.03
C GLN A 575 7.13 -9.51 -3.65
N ASN A 576 8.28 -9.63 -2.98
CA ASN A 576 9.55 -9.23 -3.57
C ASN A 576 9.89 -10.05 -4.83
N PRO A 577 10.63 -9.49 -5.80
CA PRO A 577 11.03 -10.22 -7.00
C PRO A 577 11.81 -11.49 -6.67
N ARG A 578 11.44 -12.61 -7.30
CA ARG A 578 12.23 -13.85 -7.23
C ARG A 578 13.41 -13.77 -8.18
N ARG A 579 14.53 -14.40 -7.84
CA ARG A 579 15.81 -14.23 -8.55
C ARG A 579 16.48 -15.55 -8.84
N CYS A 580 17.25 -15.58 -9.93
CA CYS A 580 18.08 -16.72 -10.32
C CYS A 580 19.45 -16.22 -10.79
N TYR A 581 20.51 -16.82 -10.28
CA TYR A 581 21.87 -16.62 -10.73
C TYR A 581 22.43 -17.92 -11.29
N ILE A 582 23.06 -17.86 -12.47
CA ILE A 582 23.55 -19.02 -13.21
C ILE A 582 25.07 -18.95 -13.34
N ARG A 583 25.72 -20.11 -13.17
CA ARG A 583 27.18 -20.30 -13.14
C ARG A 583 27.79 -19.53 -11.97
N VAL A 584 27.37 -19.92 -10.77
CA VAL A 584 27.69 -19.23 -9.52
C VAL A 584 28.90 -19.87 -8.85
N THR A 585 29.85 -19.05 -8.40
CA THR A 585 30.79 -19.41 -7.32
C THR A 585 30.58 -18.46 -6.15
N ARG A 586 30.74 -18.91 -4.90
CA ARG A 586 30.34 -18.13 -3.74
C ARG A 586 31.20 -18.32 -2.49
N LYS A 587 31.12 -17.33 -1.60
CA LYS A 587 31.57 -17.35 -0.21
C LYS A 587 30.40 -17.01 0.69
N ILE A 588 30.31 -17.71 1.82
CA ILE A 588 29.19 -17.66 2.76
C ILE A 588 29.81 -17.50 4.15
N SER A 589 29.30 -16.55 4.93
CA SER A 589 29.68 -16.34 6.33
C SER A 589 29.37 -17.58 7.19
N PRO A 590 30.03 -17.77 8.36
CA PRO A 590 29.82 -18.95 9.21
C PRO A 590 28.37 -19.17 9.68
N ASP A 591 27.60 -18.08 9.83
CA ASP A 591 26.18 -18.09 10.22
C ASP A 591 25.22 -18.24 9.03
N GLY A 592 25.72 -18.12 7.79
CA GLY A 592 24.95 -18.28 6.57
C GLY A 592 24.22 -17.03 6.07
N ASN A 593 24.29 -15.90 6.77
CA ASN A 593 23.47 -14.73 6.49
C ASN A 593 24.08 -13.78 5.43
N SER A 594 25.40 -13.78 5.29
CA SER A 594 26.14 -12.96 4.34
C SER A 594 26.75 -13.80 3.22
N VAL A 595 26.38 -13.49 1.98
CA VAL A 595 26.80 -14.23 0.79
C VAL A 595 27.42 -13.29 -0.25
N TYR A 596 28.62 -13.61 -0.71
CA TYR A 596 29.23 -13.00 -1.90
C TYR A 596 29.28 -14.03 -3.03
N ALA A 597 28.77 -13.66 -4.21
CA ALA A 597 28.65 -14.52 -5.38
C ALA A 597 29.28 -13.89 -6.63
N ARG A 598 29.90 -14.73 -7.46
CA ARG A 598 30.32 -14.45 -8.85
C ARG A 598 29.45 -15.25 -9.79
N SER A 599 28.76 -14.59 -10.72
CA SER A 599 27.81 -15.23 -11.63
C SER A 599 28.02 -14.80 -13.08
N LYS A 600 27.60 -15.60 -14.06
CA LYS A 600 27.60 -15.14 -15.48
C LYS A 600 26.32 -14.39 -15.82
N TYR A 601 25.18 -14.93 -15.40
CA TYR A 601 23.84 -14.39 -15.67
C TYR A 601 23.05 -14.19 -14.37
N GLY A 602 22.21 -13.17 -14.35
CA GLY A 602 21.23 -12.93 -13.30
C GLY A 602 19.85 -12.65 -13.89
N ILE A 603 18.81 -13.15 -13.21
CA ILE A 603 17.39 -12.98 -13.55
C ILE A 603 16.68 -12.42 -12.34
N SER A 604 15.80 -11.45 -12.55
CA SER A 604 14.90 -10.91 -11.54
C SER A 604 13.49 -10.88 -12.12
N GLN A 605 12.56 -11.59 -11.49
CA GLN A 605 11.17 -11.70 -11.94
C GLN A 605 10.22 -11.12 -10.90
N ARG A 606 9.43 -10.12 -11.29
CA ARG A 606 8.42 -9.50 -10.43
C ARG A 606 7.34 -10.50 -9.98
N SER A 607 6.75 -10.26 -8.81
CA SER A 607 5.53 -10.97 -8.41
C SER A 607 4.33 -10.49 -9.19
N ILE A 608 3.29 -11.30 -9.28
CA ILE A 608 1.98 -10.85 -9.75
C ILE A 608 1.47 -9.77 -8.78
N GLN A 609 1.02 -8.62 -9.31
CA GLN A 609 0.42 -7.58 -8.47
C GLN A 609 -1.12 -7.70 -8.41
N THR A 610 -1.70 -7.31 -7.27
CA THR A 610 -3.15 -7.32 -7.07
C THR A 610 -3.59 -6.24 -6.10
N TYR A 611 -4.80 -5.71 -6.30
CA TYR A 611 -5.45 -4.76 -5.38
C TYR A 611 -6.24 -5.43 -4.25
N TYR A 612 -6.34 -6.76 -4.26
CA TYR A 612 -6.93 -7.52 -3.17
C TYR A 612 -5.95 -7.57 -2.00
N SER A 613 -6.47 -7.50 -0.77
CA SER A 613 -5.62 -7.72 0.40
C SER A 613 -5.18 -9.19 0.46
N SER A 614 -3.89 -9.45 0.65
CA SER A 614 -3.38 -10.81 0.95
C SER A 614 -3.87 -11.34 2.31
N HIS A 615 -4.49 -10.48 3.13
CA HIS A 615 -5.08 -10.82 4.43
C HIS A 615 -6.61 -10.95 4.36
N ALA A 616 -7.21 -10.77 3.18
CA ALA A 616 -8.65 -10.93 3.01
C ALA A 616 -9.06 -12.40 3.02
N GLU A 617 -10.17 -12.72 3.68
CA GLU A 617 -10.84 -14.02 3.62
C GLU A 617 -11.66 -14.14 2.33
N ILE A 618 -10.98 -14.24 1.19
CA ILE A 618 -11.59 -14.39 -0.13
C ILE A 618 -10.89 -15.49 -0.94
N ALA A 619 -11.69 -16.32 -1.61
CA ALA A 619 -11.18 -17.45 -2.36
C ALA A 619 -10.41 -17.02 -3.63
N THR A 620 -10.93 -16.02 -4.34
CA THR A 620 -10.49 -15.66 -5.68
C THR A 620 -10.05 -14.20 -5.78
N ALA A 621 -9.12 -13.92 -6.68
CA ALA A 621 -8.60 -12.57 -6.92
C ALA A 621 -8.24 -12.35 -8.40
N ILE A 622 -7.96 -11.10 -8.75
CA ILE A 622 -7.40 -10.72 -10.05
C ILE A 622 -5.91 -10.43 -9.87
N GLY A 623 -5.06 -11.12 -10.61
CA GLY A 623 -3.66 -10.76 -10.79
C GLY A 623 -3.47 -9.89 -12.04
N MET A 624 -2.56 -8.93 -12.00
CA MET A 624 -2.24 -8.04 -13.10
C MET A 624 -0.74 -8.08 -13.41
N GLU A 625 -0.38 -7.97 -14.69
CA GLU A 625 1.03 -7.78 -15.09
C GLU A 625 1.51 -6.37 -14.69
N SER A 626 2.81 -6.18 -14.59
CA SER A 626 3.43 -4.90 -14.22
C SER A 626 3.55 -3.95 -15.40
N PHE A 627 3.94 -4.47 -16.56
CA PHE A 627 4.24 -3.70 -17.77
C PHE A 627 3.47 -4.23 -18.97
N ASN A 628 3.27 -3.36 -19.95
CA ASN A 628 2.75 -3.74 -21.25
C ASN A 628 3.93 -3.81 -22.22
N GLU A 629 4.56 -4.98 -22.36
CA GLU A 629 5.67 -5.16 -23.29
C GLU A 629 5.25 -5.09 -24.76
N THR A 630 3.95 -4.97 -25.07
CA THR A 630 3.46 -4.65 -26.41
C THR A 630 3.21 -3.15 -26.62
N GLU A 631 3.43 -2.30 -25.59
CA GLU A 631 3.36 -0.85 -25.73
C GLU A 631 4.38 -0.37 -26.76
N GLY A 632 3.90 0.39 -27.76
CA GLY A 632 4.72 0.82 -28.89
C GLY A 632 4.42 0.06 -30.18
N LEU A 633 3.60 -0.99 -30.16
CA LEU A 633 3.05 -1.62 -31.36
C LEU A 633 1.70 -1.00 -31.73
N ASN A 634 1.35 -1.06 -33.02
CA ASN A 634 0.04 -0.58 -33.49
C ASN A 634 -1.04 -1.63 -33.14
N MET A 635 -2.18 -1.19 -32.62
CA MET A 635 -3.23 -2.10 -32.15
C MET A 635 -4.48 -2.00 -33.03
N ARG A 636 -5.06 -3.14 -33.44
CA ARG A 636 -6.33 -3.20 -34.19
C ARG A 636 -7.23 -4.29 -33.64
N SER A 637 -8.54 -4.15 -33.89
CA SER A 637 -9.49 -5.22 -33.58
C SER A 637 -10.29 -5.63 -34.81
N SER A 638 -10.39 -6.93 -35.03
CA SER A 638 -11.35 -7.54 -35.96
C SER A 638 -12.52 -8.22 -35.24
N PHE A 639 -12.52 -8.21 -33.90
CA PHE A 639 -13.45 -8.96 -33.09
C PHE A 639 -14.77 -8.19 -32.91
N THR A 640 -15.84 -8.74 -33.49
CA THR A 640 -17.18 -8.13 -33.51
C THR A 640 -18.28 -9.08 -32.97
N LYS A 641 -17.88 -10.26 -32.49
CA LYS A 641 -18.79 -11.32 -32.05
C LYS A 641 -19.59 -10.89 -30.82
N GLY A 642 -20.91 -11.03 -30.88
CA GLY A 642 -21.80 -10.82 -29.72
C GLY A 642 -21.74 -11.96 -28.70
N GLY A 643 -22.38 -11.76 -27.54
CA GLY A 643 -22.40 -12.75 -26.45
C GLY A 643 -21.17 -12.72 -25.54
N THR A 644 -20.32 -11.70 -25.68
CA THR A 644 -19.22 -11.43 -24.75
C THR A 644 -19.73 -10.97 -23.38
N SER A 645 -18.97 -11.28 -22.34
CA SER A 645 -19.23 -10.82 -20.97
C SER A 645 -18.47 -9.53 -20.66
N GLY A 646 -19.16 -8.55 -20.07
CA GLY A 646 -18.54 -7.31 -19.59
C GLY A 646 -17.65 -7.47 -18.36
N SER A 647 -17.58 -8.66 -17.74
CA SER A 647 -16.70 -8.93 -16.59
C SER A 647 -15.78 -10.14 -16.78
N ASN A 648 -16.05 -11.04 -17.73
CA ASN A 648 -15.29 -12.26 -17.94
C ASN A 648 -14.46 -12.21 -19.23
N GLY A 649 -13.28 -11.58 -19.14
CA GLY A 649 -12.36 -11.45 -20.27
C GLY A 649 -11.77 -12.79 -20.75
N ARG A 650 -11.57 -13.76 -19.84
CA ARG A 650 -11.06 -15.10 -20.18
C ARG A 650 -12.03 -15.84 -21.09
N TYR A 651 -13.33 -15.75 -20.80
CA TYR A 651 -14.38 -16.29 -21.66
C TYR A 651 -14.44 -15.58 -23.02
N ASN A 652 -14.30 -14.25 -23.05
CA ASN A 652 -14.28 -13.50 -24.31
C ASN A 652 -13.11 -13.92 -25.21
N MET A 653 -11.93 -14.10 -24.61
CA MET A 653 -10.76 -14.66 -25.30
C MET A 653 -11.03 -16.07 -25.83
N ALA A 654 -11.63 -16.94 -25.03
CA ALA A 654 -12.01 -18.27 -25.47
C ALA A 654 -13.05 -18.28 -26.60
N LEU A 655 -13.96 -17.29 -26.65
CA LEU A 655 -14.90 -17.09 -27.75
C LEU A 655 -14.21 -16.67 -29.05
N TRP A 656 -13.14 -15.89 -28.95
CA TRP A 656 -12.30 -15.45 -30.08
C TRP A 656 -11.43 -16.59 -30.61
N LEU A 657 -10.81 -17.36 -29.71
CA LEU A 657 -10.04 -18.57 -30.04
C LEU A 657 -10.91 -19.72 -30.58
N GLY A 658 -12.23 -19.68 -30.34
CA GLY A 658 -13.17 -20.74 -30.71
C GLY A 658 -13.22 -21.92 -29.73
N ILE A 659 -12.34 -21.97 -28.73
CA ILE A 659 -12.25 -23.06 -27.74
C ILE A 659 -13.43 -23.06 -26.74
N ALA A 660 -14.10 -21.91 -26.53
CA ALA A 660 -15.31 -21.84 -25.70
C ALA A 660 -16.47 -22.70 -26.24
N ASN A 661 -16.45 -23.01 -27.53
CA ASN A 661 -17.49 -23.76 -28.24
C ASN A 661 -17.00 -25.15 -28.70
N GLY A 662 -15.94 -25.68 -28.08
CA GLY A 662 -15.36 -26.99 -28.43
C GLY A 662 -14.53 -26.99 -29.72
N GLY A 663 -14.13 -25.82 -30.23
CA GLY A 663 -13.15 -25.69 -31.30
C GLY A 663 -11.72 -25.93 -30.83
N ASN A 664 -10.77 -26.00 -31.77
CA ASN A 664 -9.34 -26.13 -31.49
C ASN A 664 -8.61 -24.87 -31.96
N ALA A 665 -7.59 -24.46 -31.20
CA ALA A 665 -6.73 -23.31 -31.52
C ALA A 665 -5.26 -23.75 -31.49
N ASP A 666 -4.51 -23.48 -32.56
CA ASP A 666 -3.09 -23.80 -32.68
C ASP A 666 -2.21 -22.64 -32.21
N TRP A 667 -1.21 -22.90 -31.37
CA TRP A 667 -0.28 -21.89 -30.87
C TRP A 667 0.37 -21.07 -31.99
N SER A 668 0.79 -21.74 -33.07
CA SER A 668 1.46 -21.13 -34.23
C SER A 668 0.58 -20.14 -35.02
N THR A 669 -0.73 -20.10 -34.77
CA THR A 669 -1.63 -19.11 -35.38
C THR A 669 -1.48 -17.73 -34.72
N PHE A 670 -1.05 -17.72 -33.46
CA PHE A 670 -1.10 -16.55 -32.59
C PHE A 670 0.29 -16.06 -32.17
N ILE A 671 1.24 -16.99 -32.03
CA ILE A 671 2.59 -16.75 -31.52
C ILE A 671 3.63 -17.35 -32.48
N GLU A 672 4.64 -16.57 -32.83
CA GLU A 672 5.89 -17.06 -33.41
C GLU A 672 6.84 -17.44 -32.26
N GLN A 673 6.92 -18.73 -31.96
CA GLN A 673 7.63 -19.23 -30.77
C GLN A 673 9.15 -19.20 -30.91
N THR A 674 9.67 -19.07 -32.13
CA THR A 674 11.11 -19.14 -32.40
C THR A 674 11.79 -17.77 -32.52
N GLU A 675 11.01 -16.68 -32.47
CA GLU A 675 11.50 -15.31 -32.58
C GLU A 675 11.09 -14.49 -31.35
N PRO A 676 12.00 -13.66 -30.81
CA PRO A 676 11.67 -12.78 -29.69
C PRO A 676 10.78 -11.62 -30.15
N LEU A 677 10.03 -11.04 -29.21
CA LEU A 677 9.21 -9.86 -29.48
C LEU A 677 10.09 -8.62 -29.73
N GLU A 678 9.96 -8.07 -30.93
CA GLU A 678 10.56 -6.80 -31.32
C GLU A 678 9.56 -5.65 -31.23
N VAL A 679 9.97 -4.56 -30.59
CA VAL A 679 9.18 -3.32 -30.48
C VAL A 679 10.06 -2.12 -30.84
N PRO A 680 9.75 -1.39 -31.93
CA PRO A 680 10.49 -0.20 -32.29
C PRO A 680 10.32 0.93 -31.26
N GLY A 681 11.34 1.78 -31.15
CA GLY A 681 11.30 2.91 -30.22
C GLY A 681 10.25 3.96 -30.62
N VAL A 682 9.69 4.64 -29.62
CA VAL A 682 8.81 5.81 -29.81
C VAL A 682 9.47 7.02 -29.16
N GLY A 683 9.92 7.96 -30.00
CA GLY A 683 10.60 9.18 -29.55
C GLY A 683 9.69 10.14 -28.78
N LYS A 684 10.30 11.10 -28.07
CA LYS A 684 9.62 12.06 -27.19
C LYS A 684 8.48 12.83 -27.87
N ASP A 685 8.71 13.32 -29.08
CA ASP A 685 7.73 14.13 -29.84
C ASP A 685 6.47 13.33 -30.21
N ARG A 686 6.55 12.00 -30.11
CA ARG A 686 5.51 11.05 -30.45
C ARG A 686 4.89 10.37 -29.24
N ALA A 687 5.52 10.52 -28.08
CA ALA A 687 5.17 9.84 -26.84
C ALA A 687 3.91 10.41 -26.17
N GLN A 688 3.21 11.37 -26.80
CA GLN A 688 1.94 11.93 -26.33
C GLN A 688 2.01 12.46 -24.88
N GLY A 689 3.13 13.11 -24.54
CA GLY A 689 3.38 13.68 -23.21
C GLY A 689 4.00 12.71 -22.20
N GLY A 690 4.02 11.42 -22.50
CA GLY A 690 4.64 10.42 -21.64
C GLY A 690 6.13 10.21 -21.95
N PRO A 691 6.81 9.35 -21.16
CA PRO A 691 8.22 9.04 -21.40
C PRO A 691 8.42 8.34 -22.76
N PRO A 692 9.54 8.57 -23.47
CA PRO A 692 9.87 7.84 -24.68
C PRO A 692 9.87 6.32 -24.44
N ILE A 693 9.43 5.56 -25.44
CA ILE A 693 9.51 4.09 -25.39
C ILE A 693 10.86 3.70 -26.01
N PRO A 694 11.76 3.04 -25.26
CA PRO A 694 13.05 2.63 -25.79
C PRO A 694 12.87 1.57 -26.88
N GLU A 695 13.78 1.59 -27.85
CA GLU A 695 13.82 0.56 -28.89
C GLU A 695 14.22 -0.80 -28.32
N ARG A 696 13.49 -1.84 -28.71
CA ARG A 696 13.65 -3.23 -28.26
C ARG A 696 13.62 -4.15 -29.49
N ILE A 697 14.55 -3.92 -30.43
CA ILE A 697 14.67 -4.68 -31.68
C ILE A 697 16.01 -5.41 -31.77
N ILE A 698 16.12 -6.32 -32.74
CA ILE A 698 17.38 -6.89 -33.18
C ILE A 698 17.97 -5.97 -34.25
N THR A 699 19.19 -5.48 -34.04
CA THR A 699 19.86 -4.57 -34.97
C THR A 699 20.51 -5.34 -36.13
N GLU A 700 20.81 -4.66 -37.23
CA GLU A 700 21.37 -5.27 -38.45
C GLU A 700 22.70 -6.00 -38.21
N ASP A 701 23.49 -5.57 -37.22
CA ASP A 701 24.75 -6.20 -36.82
C ASP A 701 24.57 -7.44 -35.91
N GLY A 702 23.32 -7.85 -35.65
CA GLY A 702 23.01 -8.96 -34.76
C GLY A 702 23.27 -8.64 -33.29
N SER A 703 23.32 -7.35 -32.92
CA SER A 703 23.23 -6.88 -31.54
C SER A 703 21.79 -6.46 -31.19
N GLY A 704 21.59 -5.81 -30.04
CA GLY A 704 20.27 -5.39 -29.57
C GLY A 704 19.72 -6.17 -28.38
N ASN A 705 18.54 -5.76 -27.92
CA ASN A 705 17.92 -6.26 -26.69
C ASN A 705 16.39 -6.30 -26.88
N PRO A 706 15.86 -7.28 -27.65
CA PRO A 706 14.43 -7.46 -27.77
C PRO A 706 13.79 -7.87 -26.44
N TYR A 707 12.46 -7.85 -26.35
CA TYR A 707 11.80 -8.30 -25.13
C TYR A 707 11.98 -9.82 -24.92
N PRO A 708 12.16 -10.28 -23.67
CA PRO A 708 12.36 -11.69 -23.34
C PRO A 708 11.03 -12.46 -23.35
N MET A 709 10.41 -12.54 -24.52
CA MET A 709 9.14 -13.24 -24.77
C MET A 709 9.00 -13.57 -26.25
N PRO A 710 8.20 -14.58 -26.63
CA PRO A 710 8.01 -14.88 -28.03
C PRO A 710 7.18 -13.78 -28.73
N ARG A 711 7.38 -13.64 -30.03
CA ARG A 711 6.70 -12.63 -30.85
C ARG A 711 5.24 -13.00 -31.05
N VAL A 712 4.34 -12.05 -30.85
CA VAL A 712 2.93 -12.18 -31.28
C VAL A 712 2.83 -12.04 -32.81
N VAL A 713 1.93 -12.79 -33.44
CA VAL A 713 1.72 -12.71 -34.89
C VAL A 713 1.17 -11.32 -35.26
N TYR A 714 1.82 -10.68 -36.23
CA TYR A 714 1.41 -9.38 -36.77
C TYR A 714 0.25 -9.50 -37.77
N LYS A 715 -0.59 -8.47 -37.81
CA LYS A 715 -1.65 -8.30 -38.80
C LYS A 715 -1.11 -7.65 -40.07
N ALA A 716 -1.37 -8.27 -41.21
CA ALA A 716 -1.05 -7.69 -42.52
C ALA A 716 -2.13 -6.69 -42.99
N ASN A 717 -1.74 -5.76 -43.87
CA ASN A 717 -2.62 -4.84 -44.60
C ASN A 717 -3.44 -3.84 -43.77
N GLU A 718 -3.00 -3.53 -42.55
CA GLU A 718 -3.62 -2.47 -41.73
C GLU A 718 -3.05 -1.10 -42.11
N SER A 719 -3.85 -0.04 -42.00
CA SER A 719 -3.37 1.34 -42.20
C SER A 719 -2.83 1.91 -40.89
N SER A 720 -1.75 2.70 -40.94
CA SER A 720 -1.27 3.49 -39.80
C SER A 720 -1.87 4.90 -39.80
N TYR A 721 -2.09 5.45 -38.61
CA TYR A 721 -2.64 6.79 -38.36
C TYR A 721 -1.66 7.63 -37.55
N PHE A 722 -1.75 8.95 -37.64
CA PHE A 722 -0.76 9.88 -37.06
C PHE A 722 -0.59 9.79 -35.54
N ASN A 723 -1.50 9.15 -34.83
CA ASN A 723 -1.46 8.92 -33.39
C ASN A 723 -1.20 7.46 -33.02
N ASP A 724 -0.94 6.57 -33.98
CA ASP A 724 -0.41 5.24 -33.69
C ASP A 724 1.06 5.37 -33.24
N PRO A 725 1.59 4.43 -32.45
CA PRO A 725 2.99 4.51 -32.06
C PRO A 725 3.94 4.38 -33.26
N GLN A 726 3.59 3.57 -34.28
CA GLN A 726 4.43 3.28 -35.43
C GLN A 726 3.83 3.76 -36.76
N LYS A 727 4.70 4.34 -37.60
CA LYS A 727 4.36 4.71 -39.00
C LYS A 727 4.22 3.48 -39.90
N ASP A 728 5.06 2.47 -39.67
CA ASP A 728 5.07 1.24 -40.45
C ASP A 728 4.00 0.28 -39.93
N SER A 729 3.04 -0.07 -40.78
CA SER A 729 1.92 -0.92 -40.39
C SER A 729 2.29 -2.39 -40.20
N LYS A 730 3.52 -2.82 -40.55
CA LYS A 730 3.97 -4.19 -40.26
C LYS A 730 4.02 -4.50 -38.75
N TYR A 731 4.12 -3.48 -37.90
CA TYR A 731 4.13 -3.60 -36.43
C TYR A 731 2.71 -3.58 -35.84
N THR A 732 1.71 -4.03 -36.60
CA THR A 732 0.31 -4.03 -36.16
C THR A 732 -0.07 -5.39 -35.57
N ILE A 733 -0.77 -5.41 -34.44
CA ILE A 733 -1.26 -6.63 -33.78
C ILE A 733 -2.77 -6.57 -33.49
N GLU A 734 -3.38 -7.73 -33.26
CA GLU A 734 -4.78 -7.84 -32.79
C GLU A 734 -4.83 -7.62 -31.26
N TYR A 735 -5.73 -6.76 -30.75
CA TYR A 735 -5.87 -6.50 -29.31
C TYR A 735 -6.01 -7.78 -28.48
N LEU A 736 -6.86 -8.71 -28.93
CA LEU A 736 -7.06 -9.97 -28.23
C LEU A 736 -5.78 -10.82 -28.24
N ASN A 737 -4.94 -10.71 -29.27
CA ASN A 737 -3.68 -11.46 -29.35
C ASN A 737 -2.55 -10.87 -28.49
N ALA A 738 -2.66 -9.60 -28.06
CA ALA A 738 -1.60 -8.89 -27.35
C ALA A 738 -1.14 -9.59 -26.05
N CYS A 739 -2.04 -10.33 -25.40
CA CYS A 739 -1.74 -11.07 -24.17
C CYS A 739 -1.31 -12.53 -24.41
N MET A 740 -1.37 -13.05 -25.64
CA MET A 740 -1.17 -14.49 -25.86
C MET A 740 0.27 -14.95 -25.59
N ASN A 741 1.27 -14.09 -25.76
CA ASN A 741 2.68 -14.41 -25.49
C ASN A 741 3.04 -14.43 -23.98
N ARG A 742 2.08 -14.11 -23.09
CA ARG A 742 2.18 -14.31 -21.64
C ARG A 742 1.93 -15.75 -21.22
N ASN A 743 1.45 -16.57 -22.16
CA ASN A 743 1.07 -17.96 -21.97
C ASN A 743 2.00 -18.88 -22.77
N ARG A 744 1.94 -20.19 -22.49
CA ARG A 744 2.73 -21.22 -23.19
C ARG A 744 2.00 -22.56 -23.24
N ASP A 745 2.44 -23.41 -24.15
CA ASP A 745 2.03 -24.81 -24.29
C ASP A 745 2.57 -25.65 -23.12
N ASN A 746 1.83 -25.69 -22.01
CA ASN A 746 2.24 -26.35 -20.76
C ASN A 746 2.34 -27.87 -20.90
N ASN A 747 1.67 -28.46 -21.89
CA ASN A 747 1.63 -29.91 -22.08
C ASN A 747 2.27 -30.39 -23.40
N GLY A 748 2.81 -29.49 -24.21
CA GLY A 748 3.60 -29.78 -25.41
C GLY A 748 2.79 -30.31 -26.60
N ASN A 749 1.48 -30.04 -26.68
CA ASN A 749 0.61 -30.62 -27.70
C ASN A 749 0.37 -29.72 -28.93
N GLY A 750 0.90 -28.49 -28.94
CA GLY A 750 0.77 -27.49 -30.00
C GLY A 750 -0.58 -26.78 -30.07
N LYS A 751 -1.53 -27.12 -29.21
CA LYS A 751 -2.88 -26.54 -29.09
C LYS A 751 -2.98 -25.67 -27.85
N ILE A 752 -3.85 -24.66 -27.88
CA ILE A 752 -4.18 -23.84 -26.72
C ILE A 752 -5.31 -24.54 -25.95
N ASP A 753 -4.95 -25.16 -24.83
CA ASP A 753 -5.92 -25.79 -23.94
C ASP A 753 -6.52 -24.78 -22.94
N PRO A 754 -7.71 -25.05 -22.35
CA PRO A 754 -8.32 -24.17 -21.36
C PRO A 754 -7.37 -23.76 -20.24
N GLU A 755 -6.60 -24.70 -19.68
CA GLU A 755 -5.65 -24.47 -18.58
C GLU A 755 -4.44 -23.60 -18.96
N GLU A 756 -4.23 -23.36 -20.25
CA GLU A 756 -3.12 -22.58 -20.78
C GLU A 756 -3.50 -21.13 -21.08
N LEU A 757 -4.80 -20.83 -21.21
CA LEU A 757 -5.32 -19.46 -21.27
C LEU A 757 -5.37 -18.86 -19.86
N ARG A 758 -4.19 -18.51 -19.34
CA ARG A 758 -3.94 -18.04 -17.98
C ARG A 758 -3.97 -16.51 -17.89
N TRP A 759 -3.23 -15.86 -18.77
CA TRP A 759 -3.16 -14.41 -18.94
C TRP A 759 -3.96 -13.98 -20.15
N TYR A 760 -4.82 -12.98 -19.98
CA TYR A 760 -5.78 -12.60 -21.01
C TYR A 760 -6.12 -11.11 -20.97
N LEU A 761 -6.66 -10.61 -22.08
CA LEU A 761 -7.16 -9.25 -22.17
C LEU A 761 -8.45 -9.10 -21.32
N PRO A 762 -8.46 -8.23 -20.30
CA PRO A 762 -9.63 -8.05 -19.45
C PRO A 762 -10.84 -7.49 -20.20
N ALA A 763 -12.02 -7.84 -19.71
CA ALA A 763 -13.25 -7.12 -20.03
C ALA A 763 -13.32 -5.80 -19.23
N MET A 764 -14.12 -4.85 -19.72
CA MET A 764 -14.26 -3.50 -19.15
C MET A 764 -14.50 -3.50 -17.64
N GLY A 765 -15.38 -4.37 -17.13
CA GLY A 765 -15.69 -4.46 -15.71
C GLY A 765 -14.47 -4.80 -14.84
N LYS A 766 -13.46 -5.51 -15.37
CA LYS A 766 -12.22 -5.81 -14.63
C LYS A 766 -11.26 -4.62 -14.64
N TYR A 767 -11.11 -3.91 -15.75
CA TYR A 767 -10.33 -2.66 -15.76
C TYR A 767 -10.91 -1.62 -14.80
N LEU A 768 -12.23 -1.49 -14.73
CA LEU A 768 -12.86 -0.58 -13.76
C LEU A 768 -12.53 -0.99 -12.31
N ARG A 769 -12.45 -2.29 -12.00
CA ARG A 769 -12.00 -2.77 -10.68
C ARG A 769 -10.51 -2.49 -10.42
N LEU A 770 -9.65 -2.60 -11.44
CA LEU A 770 -8.24 -2.20 -11.34
C LEU A 770 -8.10 -0.69 -11.04
N LEU A 771 -8.92 0.16 -11.66
CA LEU A 771 -8.94 1.60 -11.35
C LEU A 771 -9.47 1.91 -9.95
N LEU A 772 -10.47 1.13 -9.47
CA LEU A 772 -10.93 1.24 -8.08
C LEU A 772 -9.76 0.98 -7.11
N GLY A 773 -8.99 -0.09 -7.37
CA GLY A 773 -7.87 -0.56 -6.57
C GLY A 773 -6.49 0.03 -6.88
N ARG A 774 -6.42 1.14 -7.65
CA ARG A 774 -5.14 1.61 -8.22
C ARG A 774 -4.07 1.97 -7.18
N GLU A 775 -4.47 2.40 -5.99
CA GLU A 775 -3.52 2.85 -4.95
C GLU A 775 -2.75 1.67 -4.33
N SER A 776 -3.27 0.46 -4.50
CA SER A 776 -2.66 -0.79 -4.07
C SER A 776 -1.79 -1.46 -5.14
N LEU A 777 -1.68 -0.85 -6.33
CA LEU A 777 -0.89 -1.37 -7.45
C LEU A 777 0.42 -0.57 -7.55
N THR A 778 1.56 -1.26 -7.68
CA THR A 778 2.85 -0.59 -7.89
C THR A 778 2.97 0.00 -9.29
N GLU A 779 2.30 -0.61 -10.28
CA GLU A 779 2.24 -0.12 -11.66
C GLU A 779 0.76 0.00 -12.05
N PRO A 780 0.05 1.08 -11.66
CA PRO A 780 -1.36 1.27 -12.00
C PRO A 780 -1.56 1.50 -13.51
N LEU A 781 -2.80 1.40 -13.99
CA LEU A 781 -3.13 1.62 -15.42
C LEU A 781 -2.77 3.04 -15.92
N MET A 782 -2.71 4.03 -15.01
CA MET A 782 -2.34 5.39 -15.34
C MET A 782 -1.53 5.99 -14.20
N ASP A 783 -0.31 6.42 -14.51
CA ASP A 783 0.53 7.21 -13.63
C ASP A 783 0.41 8.70 -14.01
N PHE A 784 -0.48 9.39 -13.31
CA PHE A 784 -0.69 10.83 -13.51
C PHE A 784 0.51 11.66 -13.04
N SER A 785 1.34 11.15 -12.13
CA SER A 785 2.49 11.90 -11.62
C SER A 785 3.61 11.99 -12.65
N ALA A 786 3.77 10.94 -13.47
CA ALA A 786 4.71 10.91 -14.59
C ALA A 786 4.27 11.78 -15.78
N VAL A 787 2.98 12.16 -15.85
CA VAL A 787 2.41 12.94 -16.97
C VAL A 787 1.71 14.18 -16.40
N ASN A 788 2.50 15.20 -16.05
CA ASN A 788 2.01 16.42 -15.40
C ASN A 788 1.40 17.44 -16.39
N GLN A 789 1.63 17.30 -17.70
CA GLN A 789 1.05 18.14 -18.73
C GLN A 789 0.88 17.37 -20.04
N LEU A 790 -0.29 17.46 -20.66
CA LEU A 790 -0.54 16.96 -22.01
C LEU A 790 -0.01 17.96 -23.06
N PRO A 791 0.73 17.51 -24.09
CA PRO A 791 1.27 18.39 -25.12
C PRO A 791 0.22 18.71 -26.19
N TYR A 792 0.27 19.92 -26.75
CA TYR A 792 -0.57 20.28 -27.88
C TYR A 792 -0.33 19.39 -29.11
N VAL A 793 -1.42 18.88 -29.70
CA VAL A 793 -1.37 18.01 -30.88
C VAL A 793 -1.85 18.77 -32.12
N TYR A 794 -1.10 18.62 -33.23
CA TYR A 794 -1.48 19.19 -34.53
C TYR A 794 -2.27 18.16 -35.35
N ASN A 795 -3.48 18.51 -35.77
CA ASN A 795 -4.51 17.59 -36.29
C ASN A 795 -4.17 16.80 -37.59
N GLN A 796 -2.94 16.87 -38.12
CA GLN A 796 -2.56 16.20 -39.38
C GLN A 796 -1.08 15.76 -39.43
N ASP A 797 -0.31 15.94 -38.35
CA ASP A 797 1.12 15.68 -38.36
C ASP A 797 1.50 14.64 -37.31
N TRP A 798 2.62 13.95 -37.55
CA TRP A 798 3.23 13.02 -36.61
C TRP A 798 4.01 13.74 -35.48
N SER A 799 3.70 15.01 -35.17
CA SER A 799 4.42 15.87 -34.21
C SER A 799 3.48 16.63 -33.25
N THR A 800 4.03 17.10 -32.12
CA THR A 800 3.36 18.01 -31.16
C THR A 800 3.89 19.44 -31.29
N SER A 801 3.04 20.47 -31.16
CA SER A 801 3.43 21.89 -31.35
C SER A 801 2.55 22.86 -30.55
N ASP A 802 3.12 23.98 -30.08
CA ASP A 802 2.40 25.05 -29.36
C ASP A 802 1.82 26.14 -30.30
N THR A 803 1.77 25.88 -31.61
CA THR A 803 1.35 26.86 -32.64
C THR A 803 -0.16 26.95 -32.85
N GLU A 804 -0.62 28.02 -33.49
CA GLU A 804 -2.02 28.23 -33.92
C GLU A 804 -2.56 27.02 -34.73
N GLY A 805 -3.72 26.49 -34.32
CA GLY A 805 -4.33 25.27 -34.90
C GLY A 805 -4.11 23.98 -34.09
N SER A 806 -3.24 24.01 -33.08
CA SER A 806 -2.98 22.87 -32.17
C SER A 806 -4.05 22.75 -31.09
N LYS A 807 -4.30 21.54 -30.58
CA LYS A 807 -5.40 21.25 -29.65
C LYS A 807 -4.96 20.46 -28.42
N ILE A 808 -5.60 20.74 -27.29
CA ILE A 808 -5.67 19.85 -26.13
C ILE A 808 -7.07 19.22 -26.14
N ASP A 809 -7.15 17.98 -26.61
CA ASP A 809 -8.37 17.20 -26.57
C ASP A 809 -8.01 15.74 -26.31
N ASN A 810 -8.64 15.15 -25.30
CA ASN A 810 -8.36 13.79 -24.82
C ASN A 810 -8.40 12.76 -25.95
N ILE A 811 -9.21 13.00 -27.00
CA ILE A 811 -9.33 12.11 -28.17
C ILE A 811 -7.99 11.83 -28.85
N TYR A 812 -7.03 12.77 -28.79
CA TYR A 812 -5.75 12.64 -29.47
C TYR A 812 -4.68 11.87 -28.66
N TYR A 813 -4.94 11.55 -27.39
CA TYR A 813 -3.95 10.89 -26.53
C TYR A 813 -4.25 9.39 -26.36
N THR A 814 -4.28 8.70 -27.49
CA THR A 814 -4.56 7.25 -27.59
C THR A 814 -3.58 6.37 -26.80
N ARG A 815 -2.41 6.91 -26.43
CA ARG A 815 -1.45 6.27 -25.52
C ARG A 815 -2.04 5.94 -24.15
N TYR A 816 -3.01 6.70 -23.66
CA TYR A 816 -3.61 6.49 -22.34
C TYR A 816 -5.00 5.84 -22.41
N MET A 817 -5.28 5.17 -23.53
CA MET A 817 -6.51 4.42 -23.75
C MET A 817 -6.21 2.92 -23.79
N PHE A 818 -7.10 2.12 -23.23
CA PHE A 818 -6.97 0.67 -23.11
C PHE A 818 -8.05 -0.05 -23.91
N GLY A 819 -7.66 -0.95 -24.81
CA GLY A 819 -8.57 -1.87 -25.48
C GLY A 819 -9.03 -2.99 -24.53
N THR A 820 -10.27 -3.45 -24.68
CA THR A 820 -10.88 -4.51 -23.85
C THR A 820 -11.29 -5.73 -24.68
N SER A 821 -11.61 -6.86 -24.03
CA SER A 821 -12.08 -8.06 -24.72
C SER A 821 -13.60 -8.14 -24.93
N ASP A 822 -14.41 -7.27 -24.30
CA ASP A 822 -15.87 -7.29 -24.47
C ASP A 822 -16.34 -6.40 -25.62
N VAL A 823 -17.35 -6.89 -26.34
CA VAL A 823 -17.93 -6.24 -27.52
C VAL A 823 -19.24 -5.58 -27.13
N TYR A 824 -19.37 -4.30 -27.46
CA TYR A 824 -20.61 -3.53 -27.33
C TYR A 824 -20.91 -2.82 -28.64
N ASN A 825 -22.13 -2.97 -29.16
CA ASN A 825 -22.55 -2.44 -30.47
C ASN A 825 -21.58 -2.81 -31.62
N GLY A 826 -21.17 -4.08 -31.67
CA GLY A 826 -20.36 -4.63 -32.78
C GLY A 826 -18.89 -4.19 -32.79
N SER A 827 -18.38 -3.59 -31.70
CA SER A 827 -17.01 -3.15 -31.57
C SER A 827 -16.50 -3.40 -30.14
N ILE A 828 -15.21 -3.69 -29.97
CA ILE A 828 -14.63 -3.81 -28.62
C ILE A 828 -14.77 -2.50 -27.85
N ARG A 829 -14.80 -2.56 -26.52
CA ARG A 829 -14.82 -1.35 -25.69
C ARG A 829 -13.43 -0.80 -25.46
N VAL A 830 -13.39 0.49 -25.10
CA VAL A 830 -12.18 1.25 -24.79
C VAL A 830 -12.36 1.96 -23.45
N LEU A 831 -11.35 1.84 -22.58
CA LEU A 831 -11.24 2.62 -21.35
C LEU A 831 -10.34 3.82 -21.62
N TRP A 832 -10.79 5.00 -21.20
CA TRP A 832 -10.03 6.25 -21.29
C TRP A 832 -9.38 6.53 -19.94
N ALA A 833 -8.24 5.90 -19.67
CA ALA A 833 -7.64 5.92 -18.33
C ALA A 833 -7.23 7.34 -17.88
N LEU A 834 -6.84 8.21 -18.83
CA LEU A 834 -6.59 9.63 -18.56
C LEU A 834 -7.82 10.39 -18.02
N GLU A 835 -9.03 9.87 -18.26
CA GLU A 835 -10.30 10.45 -17.80
C GLU A 835 -10.82 9.80 -16.51
N GLY A 836 -10.04 8.90 -15.91
CA GLY A 836 -10.48 8.04 -14.83
C GLY A 836 -11.27 6.85 -15.39
N MET A 837 -12.60 6.89 -15.31
CA MET A 837 -13.48 5.76 -15.61
C MET A 837 -14.38 5.97 -16.84
N SER A 838 -14.04 6.91 -17.72
CA SER A 838 -14.77 7.10 -18.99
C SER A 838 -14.56 5.92 -19.93
N THR A 839 -15.62 5.54 -20.67
CA THR A 839 -15.54 4.40 -21.59
C THR A 839 -16.27 4.67 -22.90
N SER A 840 -15.78 4.10 -23.99
CA SER A 840 -16.42 4.13 -25.31
C SER A 840 -16.34 2.77 -26.00
N THR A 841 -16.80 2.68 -27.25
CA THR A 841 -16.40 1.62 -28.19
C THR A 841 -15.21 2.08 -29.02
N LEU A 842 -14.50 1.14 -29.65
CA LEU A 842 -13.39 1.44 -30.54
C LEU A 842 -13.86 2.25 -31.77
N ASN A 843 -15.03 1.92 -32.32
CA ASN A 843 -15.61 2.69 -33.43
C ASN A 843 -15.89 4.14 -33.02
N GLN A 844 -16.34 4.40 -31.79
CA GLN A 844 -16.55 5.76 -31.30
C GLN A 844 -15.25 6.57 -31.22
N VAL A 845 -14.14 5.96 -30.78
CA VAL A 845 -12.82 6.63 -30.78
C VAL A 845 -12.49 7.10 -32.20
N TYR A 846 -12.68 6.21 -33.18
CA TYR A 846 -12.43 6.51 -34.58
C TYR A 846 -13.37 7.61 -35.12
N ASP A 847 -14.66 7.52 -34.84
CA ASP A 847 -15.67 8.44 -35.36
C ASP A 847 -15.51 9.87 -34.81
N TRP A 848 -15.11 10.02 -33.54
CA TRP A 848 -15.00 11.33 -32.89
C TRP A 848 -13.82 12.16 -33.37
N GLY A 849 -12.69 11.54 -33.73
CA GLY A 849 -11.48 12.29 -34.08
C GLY A 849 -10.72 11.82 -35.31
N LYS A 850 -11.06 10.67 -35.91
CA LYS A 850 -10.26 9.98 -36.95
C LYS A 850 -8.77 9.89 -36.57
N CYS A 851 -8.50 9.71 -35.28
CA CYS A 851 -7.27 10.13 -34.63
C CYS A 851 -6.47 8.96 -34.03
N GLY A 852 -6.53 7.77 -34.64
CA GLY A 852 -5.76 6.58 -34.22
C GLY A 852 -6.48 5.65 -33.24
N TYR A 853 -5.76 4.63 -32.76
CA TYR A 853 -6.29 3.54 -31.94
C TYR A 853 -5.59 3.50 -30.58
N PRO A 854 -6.26 3.06 -29.50
CA PRO A 854 -5.67 2.87 -28.17
C PRO A 854 -4.35 2.08 -28.17
N TRP A 855 -3.31 2.55 -27.48
CA TRP A 855 -2.02 1.84 -27.46
C TRP A 855 -1.97 0.72 -26.43
N GLN A 856 -2.81 0.80 -25.39
CA GLN A 856 -2.59 0.03 -24.19
C GLN A 856 -3.45 -1.22 -24.12
N VAL A 857 -2.85 -2.22 -23.50
CA VAL A 857 -3.52 -3.32 -22.83
C VAL A 857 -2.91 -3.46 -21.44
N ARG A 858 -3.62 -4.12 -20.53
CA ARG A 858 -3.02 -4.67 -19.31
C ARG A 858 -3.58 -6.06 -19.07
N CYS A 859 -2.77 -7.06 -19.33
CA CYS A 859 -3.16 -8.45 -19.22
C CYS A 859 -3.38 -8.80 -17.74
N ILE A 860 -4.44 -9.59 -17.50
CA ILE A 860 -4.79 -10.07 -16.17
C ILE A 860 -4.88 -11.59 -16.15
N ARG A 861 -4.88 -12.13 -14.94
CA ARG A 861 -5.08 -13.55 -14.65
C ARG A 861 -6.12 -13.71 -13.53
N ASN A 862 -6.90 -14.78 -13.60
CA ASN A 862 -7.71 -15.23 -12.46
C ASN A 862 -6.84 -16.03 -11.48
N LEU A 863 -6.94 -15.72 -10.19
CA LEU A 863 -6.23 -16.40 -9.11
C LEU A 863 -7.22 -17.16 -8.23
N GLY A 864 -6.83 -18.37 -7.79
CA GLY A 864 -7.64 -19.23 -6.92
C GLY A 864 -8.87 -19.80 -7.63
N THR A 865 -8.84 -19.92 -8.95
CA THR A 865 -9.96 -20.44 -9.77
C THR A 865 -9.57 -21.71 -10.51
N ASP A 866 -10.55 -22.52 -10.87
CA ASP A 866 -10.32 -23.65 -11.78
C ASP A 866 -10.08 -23.13 -13.21
N LEU A 867 -8.83 -23.22 -13.67
CA LEU A 867 -8.41 -22.87 -15.02
C LEU A 867 -8.57 -24.04 -16.01
N THR A 868 -8.83 -25.26 -15.57
CA THR A 868 -9.06 -26.39 -16.50
C THR A 868 -10.39 -26.28 -17.26
N THR A 869 -11.30 -25.43 -16.78
CA THR A 869 -12.60 -25.19 -17.39
C THR A 869 -12.83 -23.73 -17.79
N ILE A 870 -13.59 -23.53 -18.87
CA ILE A 870 -14.04 -22.22 -19.35
C ILE A 870 -15.57 -22.17 -19.25
N SER A 871 -16.09 -21.14 -18.58
CA SER A 871 -17.52 -20.85 -18.49
C SER A 871 -17.78 -19.37 -18.75
N GLY A 872 -19.01 -19.04 -19.19
CA GLY A 872 -19.45 -17.65 -19.36
C GLY A 872 -19.67 -16.91 -18.03
N GLU A 873 -19.88 -17.66 -16.94
CA GLU A 873 -20.05 -17.13 -15.60
C GLU A 873 -18.75 -16.52 -15.06
N GLU A 874 -18.89 -15.44 -14.29
CA GLU A 874 -17.76 -14.82 -13.61
C GLU A 874 -17.23 -15.74 -12.50
N LYS A 875 -15.94 -16.11 -12.58
CA LYS A 875 -15.28 -16.97 -11.59
C LYS A 875 -14.54 -16.17 -10.49
N VAL A 876 -14.34 -14.86 -10.67
CA VAL A 876 -13.62 -14.03 -9.69
C VAL A 876 -14.55 -13.02 -9.02
N THR A 877 -14.68 -13.20 -7.70
CA THR A 877 -15.46 -12.36 -6.81
C THR A 877 -14.90 -10.93 -6.79
N ALA A 878 -15.78 -9.92 -6.80
CA ALA A 878 -15.35 -8.53 -6.67
C ALA A 878 -14.77 -8.28 -5.26
N ALA A 879 -13.83 -7.34 -5.12
CA ALA A 879 -13.26 -7.01 -3.82
C ALA A 879 -14.21 -6.19 -2.91
N TYR A 880 -15.46 -6.00 -3.34
CA TYR A 880 -16.51 -5.31 -2.60
C TYR A 880 -17.80 -6.13 -2.61
N GLU A 881 -18.62 -5.95 -1.58
CA GLU A 881 -19.95 -6.53 -1.47
C GLU A 881 -21.00 -5.44 -1.61
N VAL A 882 -22.12 -5.77 -2.28
CA VAL A 882 -23.29 -4.88 -2.40
C VAL A 882 -24.47 -5.61 -1.80
N ASP A 883 -25.06 -5.03 -0.75
CA ASP A 883 -26.32 -5.48 -0.19
C ASP A 883 -27.44 -4.50 -0.59
N THR A 884 -28.30 -4.93 -1.50
CA THR A 884 -29.41 -4.12 -2.00
C THR A 884 -30.55 -3.97 -1.00
N LYS A 885 -30.67 -4.83 0.02
CA LYS A 885 -31.70 -4.74 1.05
C LYS A 885 -31.37 -3.62 2.03
N THR A 886 -30.14 -3.60 2.52
CA THR A 886 -29.64 -2.52 3.38
C THR A 886 -29.17 -1.29 2.60
N ARG A 887 -29.01 -1.43 1.27
CA ARG A 887 -28.44 -0.44 0.34
C ARG A 887 -27.02 -0.04 0.73
N THR A 888 -26.23 -1.02 1.13
CA THR A 888 -24.83 -0.79 1.54
C THR A 888 -23.86 -1.39 0.55
N VAL A 889 -22.71 -0.74 0.43
CA VAL A 889 -21.55 -1.24 -0.30
C VAL A 889 -20.39 -1.28 0.68
N GLU A 890 -19.69 -2.41 0.75
CA GLU A 890 -18.57 -2.62 1.66
C GLU A 890 -17.32 -3.02 0.88
N MET A 891 -16.21 -2.29 1.06
CA MET A 891 -14.90 -2.55 0.44
C MET A 891 -14.17 -3.69 1.15
N LYS A 892 -14.87 -4.80 1.34
CA LYS A 892 -14.53 -5.87 2.29
C LYS A 892 -13.18 -6.55 2.04
N TYR A 893 -12.76 -6.66 0.78
CA TYR A 893 -11.58 -7.44 0.38
C TYR A 893 -10.49 -6.59 -0.31
N TYR A 894 -10.68 -5.28 -0.41
CA TYR A 894 -9.65 -4.39 -0.93
C TYR A 894 -8.48 -4.28 0.03
N ASP A 895 -7.28 -4.15 -0.53
CA ASP A 895 -6.12 -3.70 0.20
C ASP A 895 -6.36 -2.25 0.73
N PRO A 896 -5.98 -1.96 2.00
CA PRO A 896 -6.34 -0.72 2.68
C PRO A 896 -5.80 0.54 2.02
N ARG A 897 -4.78 0.44 1.14
CA ARG A 897 -4.30 1.60 0.38
C ARG A 897 -5.33 2.15 -0.60
N SER A 898 -6.24 1.31 -1.09
CA SER A 898 -7.30 1.72 -2.02
C SER A 898 -8.62 2.06 -1.32
N VAL A 899 -8.63 2.03 0.01
CA VAL A 899 -9.81 2.32 0.83
C VAL A 899 -9.52 3.53 1.68
N ARG A 900 -10.39 4.53 1.58
CA ARG A 900 -10.28 5.74 2.39
C ARG A 900 -10.61 5.42 3.85
N GLN A 901 -9.77 5.87 4.76
CA GLN A 901 -9.91 5.64 6.20
C GLN A 901 -10.79 6.70 6.90
N VAL A 902 -10.94 7.87 6.27
CA VAL A 902 -11.70 9.00 6.81
C VAL A 902 -13.12 9.00 6.25
N ALA A 903 -14.10 9.09 7.15
CA ALA A 903 -15.51 9.31 6.82
C ALA A 903 -15.80 10.80 6.64
N TYR A 904 -16.71 11.12 5.72
CA TYR A 904 -17.15 12.49 5.44
C TYR A 904 -18.67 12.56 5.45
N SER A 905 -19.19 13.62 6.06
CA SER A 905 -20.62 13.82 6.32
C SER A 905 -21.26 14.89 5.44
N GLY A 906 -20.61 15.30 4.36
CA GLY A 906 -21.13 16.30 3.44
C GLY A 906 -20.21 16.58 2.26
N ASN A 907 -20.58 17.58 1.45
CA ASN A 907 -19.71 18.16 0.42
C ASN A 907 -19.41 19.62 0.72
N GLY A 908 -18.26 20.10 0.24
CA GLY A 908 -17.79 21.48 0.43
C GLY A 908 -16.42 21.54 1.11
N ASN A 909 -15.94 22.75 1.38
CA ASN A 909 -14.59 23.01 1.90
C ASN A 909 -14.54 23.11 3.44
N GLU A 910 -15.66 22.87 4.12
CA GLU A 910 -15.71 22.86 5.59
C GLU A 910 -15.12 21.55 6.14
N ASP A 911 -14.71 21.56 7.41
CA ASP A 911 -14.18 20.38 8.08
C ASP A 911 -15.18 19.20 8.03
N ASN A 912 -14.66 17.98 7.85
CA ASN A 912 -15.43 16.74 7.68
C ASN A 912 -16.35 16.69 6.43
N ASN A 913 -16.26 17.66 5.53
CA ASN A 913 -16.91 17.62 4.22
C ASN A 913 -15.90 17.23 3.12
N MET A 914 -16.41 16.52 2.12
CA MET A 914 -15.64 16.13 0.94
C MET A 914 -15.65 17.31 -0.05
N PRO A 915 -14.50 17.96 -0.33
CA PRO A 915 -14.44 19.02 -1.34
C PRO A 915 -14.60 18.42 -2.74
N ILE A 916 -14.81 19.29 -3.74
CA ILE A 916 -14.52 18.88 -5.11
C ILE A 916 -13.04 18.50 -5.22
N HIS A 917 -12.73 17.45 -5.97
CA HIS A 917 -11.39 16.90 -5.99
C HIS A 917 -11.05 16.24 -7.33
N SER A 918 -9.76 16.15 -7.63
CA SER A 918 -9.28 15.50 -8.85
C SER A 918 -9.38 13.97 -8.74
N ILE A 919 -9.34 13.28 -9.88
CA ILE A 919 -9.28 11.80 -9.93
C ILE A 919 -8.08 11.21 -9.19
N THR A 920 -7.02 11.99 -9.00
CA THR A 920 -5.80 11.56 -8.31
C THR A 920 -5.82 11.76 -6.80
N ASP A 921 -6.80 12.50 -6.29
CA ASP A 921 -6.86 12.88 -4.88
C ASP A 921 -7.35 11.71 -4.01
N PRO A 922 -6.81 11.51 -2.79
CA PRO A 922 -7.34 10.57 -1.80
C PRO A 922 -8.87 10.65 -1.56
N TYR A 923 -9.51 11.80 -1.75
CA TYR A 923 -10.97 11.93 -1.69
C TYR A 923 -11.72 11.07 -2.72
N ASN A 924 -11.07 10.71 -3.84
CA ASN A 924 -11.66 9.86 -4.87
C ASN A 924 -11.60 8.37 -4.52
N MET A 925 -11.02 7.97 -3.39
CA MET A 925 -11.09 6.60 -2.89
C MET A 925 -12.46 6.32 -2.23
N PRO A 926 -13.07 5.14 -2.44
CA PRO A 926 -14.28 4.77 -1.70
C PRO A 926 -13.99 4.64 -0.21
N TYR A 927 -14.96 4.98 0.64
CA TYR A 927 -14.88 4.66 2.06
C TYR A 927 -15.08 3.16 2.32
N LYS A 928 -14.60 2.66 3.47
CA LYS A 928 -14.70 1.24 3.86
C LYS A 928 -16.11 0.66 3.70
N LYS A 929 -17.13 1.45 3.99
CA LYS A 929 -18.53 1.08 3.83
C LYS A 929 -19.43 2.29 3.65
N PHE A 930 -20.28 2.31 2.63
CA PHE A 930 -21.22 3.42 2.41
C PHE A 930 -22.64 2.92 2.15
N GLU A 931 -23.64 3.68 2.59
CA GLU A 931 -25.06 3.48 2.24
C GLU A 931 -25.41 4.39 1.04
N TYR A 932 -26.16 3.88 0.06
CA TYR A 932 -26.71 4.69 -1.04
C TYR A 932 -28.21 4.94 -0.87
N TYR A 933 -28.66 6.12 -1.30
CA TYR A 933 -30.06 6.49 -1.19
C TYR A 933 -30.92 5.77 -2.25
N ARG A 934 -32.18 5.50 -1.89
CA ARG A 934 -33.09 4.73 -2.76
C ARG A 934 -33.50 5.49 -4.03
N GLU A 935 -33.69 6.80 -3.91
CA GLU A 935 -34.17 7.69 -4.96
C GLU A 935 -33.04 8.63 -5.42
N ASP A 936 -33.12 9.09 -6.66
CA ASP A 936 -32.19 10.10 -7.17
C ASP A 936 -32.72 11.51 -6.87
N LEU A 937 -31.82 12.43 -6.54
CA LEU A 937 -32.12 13.85 -6.67
C LEU A 937 -32.01 14.26 -8.14
N THR A 938 -33.00 14.98 -8.64
CA THR A 938 -32.92 15.61 -9.97
C THR A 938 -32.25 16.96 -9.83
N ILE A 939 -31.24 17.22 -10.66
CA ILE A 939 -30.64 18.53 -10.77
C ILE A 939 -31.63 19.37 -11.60
N THR A 940 -32.41 20.22 -10.93
CA THR A 940 -33.66 20.77 -11.50
C THR A 940 -33.46 21.56 -12.78
N ASN A 941 -34.44 21.35 -13.68
CA ASN A 941 -34.55 21.83 -15.06
C ASN A 941 -35.63 22.93 -15.13
N SER A 942 -35.55 23.94 -14.27
CA SER A 942 -36.46 25.10 -14.27
C SER A 942 -35.68 26.33 -14.73
N TYR A 943 -36.03 26.82 -15.91
CA TYR A 943 -35.30 27.84 -16.66
C TYR A 943 -35.03 29.14 -15.87
N PRO A 944 -33.83 29.74 -15.99
CA PRO A 944 -32.55 29.18 -16.38
C PRO A 944 -32.13 27.84 -15.80
N ASN A 945 -31.64 26.88 -16.59
CA ASN A 945 -30.85 25.74 -16.11
C ASN A 945 -29.55 26.20 -15.40
N TYR A 946 -29.70 26.81 -14.23
CA TYR A 946 -28.61 27.51 -13.57
C TYR A 946 -27.55 26.50 -13.17
N TYR A 947 -27.92 25.40 -12.50
CA TYR A 947 -26.95 24.44 -11.98
C TYR A 947 -26.48 23.37 -12.98
N TRP A 948 -27.30 22.95 -13.96
CA TRP A 948 -26.93 21.91 -14.94
C TRP A 948 -26.20 22.49 -16.17
N ASN A 949 -25.10 23.19 -15.88
CA ASN A 949 -24.13 23.71 -16.85
C ASN A 949 -22.74 23.60 -16.21
N LEU A 950 -21.71 23.34 -17.01
CA LEU A 950 -20.32 23.17 -16.57
C LEU A 950 -19.88 24.17 -15.51
N TYR A 951 -20.18 25.45 -15.72
CA TYR A 951 -19.70 26.55 -14.88
C TYR A 951 -20.31 26.59 -13.47
N ASN A 952 -21.47 25.96 -13.27
CA ASN A 952 -22.26 26.05 -12.03
C ASN A 952 -22.34 24.72 -11.26
N LEU A 953 -21.78 23.63 -11.81
CA LEU A 953 -21.72 22.33 -11.14
C LEU A 953 -20.90 22.40 -9.84
N GLN A 954 -19.79 23.15 -9.81
CA GLN A 954 -19.01 23.37 -8.59
C GLN A 954 -19.88 23.95 -7.47
N THR A 955 -20.63 25.01 -7.77
CA THR A 955 -21.54 25.66 -6.80
C THR A 955 -22.61 24.68 -6.31
N TYR A 956 -23.20 23.91 -7.23
CA TYR A 956 -24.19 22.89 -6.87
C TYR A 956 -23.59 21.85 -5.92
N ILE A 957 -22.42 21.29 -6.24
CA ILE A 957 -21.75 20.27 -5.42
C ILE A 957 -21.41 20.82 -4.03
N ASN A 958 -20.80 22.01 -3.97
CA ASN A 958 -20.38 22.63 -2.72
C ASN A 958 -21.55 23.03 -1.81
N SER A 959 -22.77 23.19 -2.35
CA SER A 959 -23.97 23.44 -1.54
C SER A 959 -24.48 22.22 -0.76
N ASN A 960 -23.89 21.04 -0.99
CA ASN A 960 -24.33 19.74 -0.49
C ASN A 960 -25.86 19.52 -0.66
N PRO A 961 -26.35 19.29 -1.89
CA PRO A 961 -27.78 19.11 -2.16
C PRO A 961 -28.34 17.85 -1.49
N CYS A 962 -27.49 16.90 -1.11
CA CYS A 962 -27.88 15.67 -0.43
C CYS A 962 -28.25 15.91 1.04
N LYS A 963 -27.85 17.03 1.65
CA LYS A 963 -28.18 17.38 3.04
C LYS A 963 -29.69 17.40 3.31
N GLN A 964 -30.51 17.66 2.29
CA GLN A 964 -31.99 17.62 2.41
C GLN A 964 -32.54 16.23 2.78
N LEU A 965 -31.72 15.18 2.67
CA LEU A 965 -32.08 13.79 3.00
C LEU A 965 -31.72 13.42 4.45
N ASP A 966 -31.08 14.32 5.19
CA ASP A 966 -30.71 14.08 6.58
C ASP A 966 -31.96 13.98 7.48
N THR A 967 -31.90 13.03 8.42
CA THR A 967 -32.90 12.80 9.47
C THR A 967 -32.18 12.64 10.82
N PRO A 968 -32.87 12.76 11.97
CA PRO A 968 -32.24 12.60 13.28
C PRO A 968 -31.46 11.28 13.47
N ASN A 969 -31.87 10.21 12.76
CA ASN A 969 -31.26 8.88 12.87
C ASN A 969 -30.33 8.53 11.70
N LYS A 970 -30.36 9.31 10.62
CA LYS A 970 -29.55 9.10 9.42
C LYS A 970 -29.18 10.45 8.82
N SER A 971 -27.96 10.89 9.06
CA SER A 971 -27.38 12.11 8.51
C SER A 971 -26.08 11.79 7.76
N GLY A 972 -25.51 12.82 7.14
CA GLY A 972 -24.22 12.73 6.46
C GLY A 972 -24.33 12.44 4.97
N TRP A 973 -25.49 12.66 4.36
CA TRP A 973 -25.68 12.43 2.94
C TRP A 973 -24.88 13.43 2.10
N ARG A 974 -24.17 12.91 1.10
CA ARG A 974 -23.31 13.64 0.18
C ARG A 974 -23.38 13.08 -1.25
N ILE A 975 -22.93 13.87 -2.20
CA ILE A 975 -22.65 13.46 -3.58
C ILE A 975 -21.48 12.46 -3.54
N PRO A 976 -21.57 11.31 -4.25
CA PRO A 976 -20.51 10.32 -4.31
C PRO A 976 -19.29 10.85 -5.08
N ASN A 977 -18.11 10.28 -4.80
CA ASN A 977 -16.96 10.41 -5.70
C ASN A 977 -17.12 9.52 -6.94
N GLN A 978 -16.22 9.63 -7.92
CA GLN A 978 -16.30 8.87 -9.17
C GLN A 978 -16.30 7.35 -8.93
N LYS A 979 -15.47 6.86 -8.01
CA LYS A 979 -15.34 5.43 -7.70
C LYS A 979 -16.62 4.86 -7.09
N GLU A 980 -17.23 5.56 -6.15
CA GLU A 980 -18.48 5.18 -5.50
C GLU A 980 -19.63 5.07 -6.52
N ILE A 981 -19.80 6.08 -7.38
CA ILE A 981 -20.87 6.03 -8.40
C ILE A 981 -20.58 4.96 -9.47
N ALA A 982 -19.32 4.69 -9.80
CA ALA A 982 -18.94 3.62 -10.72
C ALA A 982 -19.31 2.23 -10.17
N ILE A 983 -19.15 2.00 -8.87
CA ILE A 983 -19.56 0.74 -8.22
C ILE A 983 -21.08 0.55 -8.35
N LEU A 984 -21.86 1.60 -8.07
CA LEU A 984 -23.32 1.56 -8.21
C LEU A 984 -23.74 1.29 -9.66
N LYS A 985 -23.06 1.91 -10.63
CA LYS A 985 -23.24 1.65 -12.07
C LYS A 985 -22.96 0.18 -12.41
N ASN A 986 -21.82 -0.34 -11.97
CA ASN A 986 -21.34 -1.68 -12.34
C ASN A 986 -22.18 -2.82 -11.76
N TYR A 987 -22.93 -2.57 -10.68
CA TYR A 987 -23.92 -3.55 -10.18
C TYR A 987 -25.12 -3.73 -11.14
N GLY A 988 -25.34 -2.77 -12.06
CA GLY A 988 -26.27 -2.89 -13.19
C GLY A 988 -27.76 -2.71 -12.87
N SER A 989 -28.19 -2.98 -11.63
CA SER A 989 -29.60 -2.84 -11.22
C SER A 989 -29.90 -1.56 -10.42
N ILE A 990 -28.89 -0.71 -10.16
CA ILE A 990 -29.05 0.52 -9.36
C ILE A 990 -29.23 1.76 -10.25
N LEU A 991 -28.34 1.96 -11.22
CA LEU A 991 -28.38 3.09 -12.17
C LEU A 991 -28.89 2.62 -13.53
N THR A 992 -30.20 2.54 -13.68
CA THR A 992 -30.83 1.84 -14.82
C THR A 992 -31.42 2.76 -15.90
N GLN A 993 -31.64 4.03 -15.59
CA GLN A 993 -32.27 4.97 -16.51
C GLN A 993 -31.32 5.45 -17.62
N GLY A 994 -31.74 5.28 -18.88
CA GLY A 994 -31.02 5.80 -20.04
C GLY A 994 -31.12 7.33 -20.20
N GLY A 995 -30.11 7.93 -20.82
CA GLY A 995 -30.07 9.37 -21.13
C GLY A 995 -29.88 10.29 -19.92
N VAL A 996 -29.47 9.73 -18.79
CA VAL A 996 -29.25 10.44 -17.52
C VAL A 996 -27.81 10.28 -17.07
N ALA A 997 -27.19 11.39 -16.68
CA ALA A 997 -25.87 11.44 -16.07
C ALA A 997 -25.98 11.59 -14.55
N TRP A 998 -25.49 10.57 -13.83
CA TRP A 998 -25.30 10.64 -12.38
C TRP A 998 -23.96 11.33 -12.10
N LEU A 999 -24.07 12.52 -11.53
CA LEU A 999 -22.95 13.40 -11.20
C LEU A 999 -22.12 12.83 -10.05
N SER A 1000 -20.80 12.91 -10.17
CA SER A 1000 -19.87 12.78 -9.05
C SER A 1000 -19.28 14.14 -8.66
N CYS A 1001 -18.72 14.23 -7.46
CA CYS A 1001 -17.97 15.41 -7.01
C CYS A 1001 -16.50 15.43 -7.50
N THR A 1002 -16.12 14.52 -8.40
CA THR A 1002 -14.77 14.37 -8.93
C THR A 1002 -14.63 15.06 -10.29
N TYR A 1003 -13.52 15.76 -10.52
CA TYR A 1003 -13.21 16.46 -11.78
C TYR A 1003 -11.97 15.89 -12.49
N SER A 1004 -11.83 16.20 -13.79
CA SER A 1004 -10.73 15.74 -14.66
C SER A 1004 -9.36 16.23 -14.19
N TYR A 1005 -8.34 15.37 -14.23
CA TYR A 1005 -6.97 15.76 -13.85
C TYR A 1005 -6.39 16.85 -14.75
N TYR A 1006 -6.51 16.68 -16.06
CA TYR A 1006 -5.99 17.63 -17.04
C TYR A 1006 -6.97 18.76 -17.31
N ASN A 1007 -6.42 19.97 -17.40
CA ASN A 1007 -7.07 21.15 -17.91
C ASN A 1007 -7.19 21.08 -19.44
N LEU A 1008 -8.41 21.22 -19.95
CA LEU A 1008 -8.71 21.06 -21.39
C LEU A 1008 -8.20 22.20 -22.28
N THR A 1009 -7.66 23.28 -21.71
CA THR A 1009 -7.12 24.42 -22.48
C THR A 1009 -5.60 24.37 -22.60
N ASN A 1010 -4.89 24.01 -21.52
CA ASN A 1010 -3.42 24.04 -21.47
C ASN A 1010 -2.76 22.69 -21.18
N GLY A 1011 -3.56 21.64 -20.94
CA GLY A 1011 -3.08 20.29 -20.67
C GLY A 1011 -2.48 20.09 -19.28
N ILE A 1012 -2.38 21.13 -18.44
CA ILE A 1012 -1.74 21.05 -17.11
C ILE A 1012 -2.62 20.21 -16.18
N GLY A 1013 -1.98 19.29 -15.46
CA GLY A 1013 -2.61 18.43 -14.48
C GLY A 1013 -2.75 19.04 -13.08
N GLY A 1014 -3.75 18.58 -12.33
CA GLY A 1014 -3.83 18.71 -10.87
C GLY A 1014 -4.72 19.83 -10.34
N GLU A 1015 -4.57 21.05 -10.85
CA GLU A 1015 -5.35 22.20 -10.36
C GLU A 1015 -6.71 22.34 -11.05
N TYR A 1016 -7.74 22.65 -10.25
CA TYR A 1016 -9.08 22.91 -10.78
C TYR A 1016 -9.20 24.33 -11.34
N SER A 1017 -9.56 24.43 -12.61
CA SER A 1017 -10.02 25.66 -13.24
C SER A 1017 -11.46 25.48 -13.72
N ASN A 1018 -12.39 26.29 -13.21
CA ASN A 1018 -13.80 26.24 -13.61
C ASN A 1018 -13.93 26.39 -15.14
N GLY A 1019 -14.76 25.54 -15.75
CA GLY A 1019 -14.96 25.48 -17.21
C GLY A 1019 -13.83 24.83 -18.02
N ASN A 1020 -12.62 24.71 -17.46
CA ASN A 1020 -11.46 24.09 -18.11
C ASN A 1020 -11.15 22.67 -17.57
N ASN A 1021 -11.52 22.39 -16.32
CA ASN A 1021 -11.62 21.04 -15.78
C ASN A 1021 -13.10 20.67 -15.70
N VAL A 1022 -13.41 19.42 -16.05
CA VAL A 1022 -14.79 18.95 -16.22
C VAL A 1022 -15.13 17.88 -15.18
N PHE A 1023 -16.36 17.91 -14.69
CA PHE A 1023 -16.85 16.90 -13.74
C PHE A 1023 -17.12 15.57 -14.42
N LEU A 1024 -16.97 14.50 -13.65
CA LEU A 1024 -17.11 13.14 -14.11
C LEU A 1024 -18.49 12.61 -13.72
N ALA A 1025 -19.09 11.83 -14.61
CA ALA A 1025 -20.41 11.26 -14.42
C ALA A 1025 -20.49 9.82 -14.93
N MET A 1026 -21.51 9.11 -14.45
CA MET A 1026 -21.87 7.80 -14.96
C MET A 1026 -23.19 7.89 -15.71
N LEU A 1027 -23.23 7.29 -16.89
CA LEU A 1027 -24.45 6.85 -17.58
C LEU A 1027 -24.67 5.36 -17.25
N ASN A 1028 -25.88 4.84 -17.46
CA ASN A 1028 -26.15 3.41 -17.26
C ASN A 1028 -25.28 2.51 -18.16
N GLU A 1029 -24.92 2.94 -19.38
CA GLU A 1029 -24.01 2.18 -20.25
C GLU A 1029 -22.50 2.43 -20.03
N ARG A 1030 -22.09 3.65 -19.66
CA ARG A 1030 -20.67 4.08 -19.66
C ARG A 1030 -20.35 5.19 -18.66
N GLY A 1031 -19.08 5.31 -18.27
CA GLY A 1031 -18.58 6.55 -17.67
C GLY A 1031 -18.33 7.61 -18.73
N THR A 1032 -18.41 8.89 -18.35
CA THR A 1032 -18.15 10.04 -19.24
C THR A 1032 -17.61 11.24 -18.46
N GLN A 1033 -16.82 12.08 -19.13
CA GLN A 1033 -16.62 13.46 -18.71
C GLN A 1033 -17.80 14.31 -19.19
N LEU A 1034 -18.24 15.28 -18.38
CA LEU A 1034 -19.26 16.26 -18.78
C LEU A 1034 -18.58 17.43 -19.46
N SER A 1035 -18.70 17.54 -20.78
CA SER A 1035 -18.17 18.66 -21.56
C SER A 1035 -19.29 19.59 -22.03
N ALA A 1036 -18.94 20.78 -22.54
CA ALA A 1036 -19.91 21.75 -23.03
C ALA A 1036 -20.77 21.16 -24.16
N GLY A 1037 -20.18 20.26 -24.96
CA GLY A 1037 -20.82 19.61 -26.09
C GLY A 1037 -21.74 18.45 -25.72
N ASN A 1038 -21.57 17.81 -24.55
CA ASN A 1038 -22.36 16.62 -24.20
C ASN A 1038 -23.33 16.83 -23.02
N ILE A 1039 -23.09 17.78 -22.11
CA ILE A 1039 -23.91 17.94 -20.90
C ILE A 1039 -25.38 18.25 -21.24
N ALA A 1040 -25.61 18.99 -22.33
CA ALA A 1040 -26.94 19.35 -22.82
C ALA A 1040 -27.73 18.13 -23.37
N ALA A 1041 -27.06 17.03 -23.69
CA ALA A 1041 -27.68 15.82 -24.21
C ALA A 1041 -28.19 14.89 -23.09
N PHE A 1042 -27.86 15.17 -21.82
CA PHE A 1042 -28.18 14.31 -20.68
C PHE A 1042 -29.01 15.05 -19.63
N GLY A 1043 -29.93 14.33 -18.97
CA GLY A 1043 -30.53 14.81 -17.73
C GLY A 1043 -29.58 14.64 -16.54
N GLY A 1044 -29.51 15.63 -15.63
CA GLY A 1044 -28.63 15.59 -14.46
C GLY A 1044 -29.27 14.98 -13.22
N ARG A 1045 -28.57 14.02 -12.59
CA ARG A 1045 -29.01 13.39 -11.33
C ARG A 1045 -27.88 13.21 -10.33
N VAL A 1046 -28.27 13.02 -9.07
CA VAL A 1046 -27.38 12.61 -7.98
C VAL A 1046 -27.97 11.41 -7.27
N ARG A 1047 -27.18 10.34 -7.15
CA ARG A 1047 -27.44 9.21 -6.25
C ARG A 1047 -26.65 9.45 -4.96
N CYS A 1048 -27.28 10.04 -3.96
CA CYS A 1048 -26.60 10.40 -2.71
C CYS A 1048 -26.08 9.16 -1.97
N VAL A 1049 -24.93 9.30 -1.32
CA VAL A 1049 -24.30 8.29 -0.47
C VAL A 1049 -23.99 8.88 0.91
N ARG A 1050 -23.82 8.02 1.92
CA ARG A 1050 -23.28 8.41 3.23
C ARG A 1050 -22.31 7.35 3.73
N ASP A 1051 -21.24 7.80 4.36
CA ASP A 1051 -20.25 6.91 4.99
C ASP A 1051 -20.86 6.29 6.26
N VAL A 1052 -20.70 4.98 6.45
CA VAL A 1052 -21.24 4.26 7.61
C VAL A 1052 -20.15 3.44 8.33
N PRO A 1053 -20.21 3.30 9.67
CA PRO A 1053 -19.21 2.57 10.45
C PRO A 1053 -18.93 1.14 9.99
#